data_AF-A0A1F6VEP6-F1
#
_entry.id   AF-A0A1F6VEP6-F1
#
_cell.length_a   1.000
_cell.length_b   1.000
_cell.length_c   1.000
_cell.angle_alpha   90.00
_cell.angle_beta   90.00
_cell.angle_gamma   90.00
#
_symmetry.space_group_name_H-M   'P 1'
#
loop_
_entity.id
_entity.type
_entity.pdbx_description
1 polymer ?
#
loop_
_entity_poly.entity_id
_entity_poly.type
_entity_poly.pdbx_seq_one_letter_code
_entity_poly.pdbx_strand_id
1 'polypeptide(L)'
;MKTNPTKHWALLCAILMLNLRTIAQQVPVNMSWIPPGEFTMGNCMDTNEGSSIELPLRAIYLSAFYMDRTEISKALWDEVYVWAINHGYSFDNPGSWMINNSTSYLGGPPNRSRGTNHPVHTINWYDVVKWCNARSQKESRMPAYYTSATHSNIYRTGQVIMENSFVKWNAGYRLPTEAEWEKAARGGTNGHRFPWSEGDTITHSQANYNSRESEVYDTSPTRGLNCVFGCNGGYSVPNTSPVGYFPANGYGLHDMAGNVWEWCWDLYGTYPDGPQNNPLGAVSGSLRILRGGAWYDYTFAAVCRNSRRLPCDPIRVGFGSPSWFFYGLGFRTVLPGWFAPFANLPAPTQEVYSCSVTKQPGKSKLVIGTHGWNPDITWLDNMIGSINSYLTSRSLANWQVAPYKWLKGAQIPLIKGGPQTALENGKQEGKILGDCIAAQGWTDVYMFAHSAGAALIQATAERIRALSPNTKVYCVFLDPFVGFDYSGIYTYGNSADWAVNYFTRDISTGGEIWPFTQGLLVNAHNIDVTPLDPNKITTLKFHSSASGEFEPCTKTVTSHNWPLDFFMNTITGNGVTSDYEGFGFALSEDGNWPYPLVPYTPGNDPAQILGTPDPTCVTEVQLTPATWNNTLIDFTQSPTVQSDTGTILKRSDSSIKLSSGSPVWLATLVSSTNPLNVISFDTEFISLSGAQGLLTVVWDDQVIGSIDERIVSNNHYTFRYPNSIANSSHTLGLRLDSFTNIQSIVAITNIVLNQVGVSQPFSLSIGSEITNGVRIYQLTGEAGFEYNVQSSVNLVDWNDIAVLKNTNGAVRFFDQSSTNYPMRFYRAVAPY
;
A
#
# COMPACT_ATOMS: atom_id res chain seq x y z
N MET A 1 -60.55 42.96 26.59
CA MET A 1 -60.33 41.62 26.02
C MET A 1 -58.92 41.57 25.45
N LYS A 2 -58.11 40.52 25.71
CA LYS A 2 -56.76 40.35 25.14
C LYS A 2 -56.71 39.03 24.35
N THR A 3 -56.48 39.11 23.05
CA THR A 3 -56.11 37.96 22.21
C THR A 3 -54.58 37.91 22.08
N ASN A 4 -53.99 36.73 22.19
CA ASN A 4 -52.55 36.57 22.41
C ASN A 4 -51.79 36.41 21.07
N PRO A 5 -50.78 37.23 20.74
CA PRO A 5 -50.07 37.17 19.44
C PRO A 5 -49.41 35.83 19.11
N THR A 6 -49.08 35.04 20.12
CA THR A 6 -48.38 33.75 20.00
C THR A 6 -49.09 32.74 19.09
N LYS A 7 -50.42 32.79 18.95
CA LYS A 7 -51.16 31.83 18.10
C LYS A 7 -51.00 32.06 16.60
N HIS A 8 -50.76 33.31 16.15
CA HIS A 8 -50.50 33.56 14.72
C HIS A 8 -49.10 33.11 14.30
N TRP A 9 -48.09 33.39 15.14
CA TRP A 9 -46.73 32.89 14.91
C TRP A 9 -46.65 31.37 14.95
N ALA A 10 -47.37 30.71 15.86
CA ALA A 10 -47.44 29.24 15.88
C ALA A 10 -48.02 28.67 14.57
N LEU A 11 -49.04 29.31 13.98
CA LEU A 11 -49.64 28.84 12.72
C LEU A 11 -48.74 29.10 11.50
N LEU A 12 -48.09 30.26 11.44
CA LEU A 12 -47.09 30.58 10.41
C LEU A 12 -45.87 29.65 10.49
N CYS A 13 -45.34 29.40 11.70
CA CYS A 13 -44.26 28.44 11.90
C CYS A 13 -44.69 26.99 11.63
N ALA A 14 -45.94 26.61 11.88
CA ALA A 14 -46.46 25.30 11.49
C ALA A 14 -46.56 25.16 9.96
N ILE A 15 -47.02 26.19 9.25
CA ILE A 15 -47.09 26.21 7.78
C ILE A 15 -45.67 26.22 7.17
N LEU A 16 -44.71 26.95 7.75
CA LEU A 16 -43.31 26.84 7.33
C LEU A 16 -42.73 25.44 7.63
N MET A 17 -42.94 24.87 8.82
CA MET A 17 -42.43 23.53 9.16
C MET A 17 -43.10 22.39 8.37
N LEU A 18 -44.32 22.57 7.89
CA LEU A 18 -44.95 21.65 6.92
C LEU A 18 -44.29 21.76 5.53
N ASN A 19 -43.90 22.95 5.10
CA ASN A 19 -43.18 23.17 3.83
C ASN A 19 -41.66 22.93 3.91
N LEU A 20 -41.07 22.82 5.12
CA LEU A 20 -39.65 22.51 5.33
C LEU A 20 -39.38 21.00 5.53
N ARG A 21 -40.42 20.16 5.53
CA ARG A 21 -40.28 18.68 5.57
C ARG A 21 -40.01 18.02 4.20
N THR A 22 -39.93 18.80 3.13
CA THR A 22 -39.87 18.31 1.74
C THR A 22 -38.50 18.45 1.06
N ILE A 23 -37.44 18.88 1.77
CA ILE A 23 -36.06 18.90 1.24
C ILE A 23 -35.09 18.13 2.16
N ALA A 24 -35.50 16.93 2.59
CA ALA A 24 -34.51 15.87 2.75
C ALA A 24 -34.08 15.44 1.34
N GLN A 25 -32.79 15.29 1.07
CA GLN A 25 -32.32 14.87 -0.26
C GLN A 25 -32.67 13.39 -0.50
N GLN A 26 -33.84 13.17 -1.09
CA GLN A 26 -34.46 11.85 -1.19
C GLN A 26 -33.54 10.85 -1.88
N VAL A 27 -33.46 9.63 -1.35
CA VAL A 27 -33.16 8.46 -2.17
C VAL A 27 -34.16 8.46 -3.34
N PRO A 28 -33.74 8.31 -4.60
CA PRO A 28 -34.66 8.27 -5.71
C PRO A 28 -35.68 7.16 -5.50
N VAL A 29 -36.96 7.46 -5.76
CA VAL A 29 -38.10 6.57 -5.44
C VAL A 29 -37.94 5.15 -6.04
N ASN A 30 -37.16 5.03 -7.10
CA ASN A 30 -36.90 3.81 -7.86
C ASN A 30 -35.58 3.10 -7.50
N MET A 31 -34.93 3.42 -6.37
CA MET A 31 -33.77 2.67 -5.86
C MET A 31 -34.13 1.75 -4.69
N SER A 32 -33.34 0.69 -4.51
CA SER A 32 -33.36 -0.22 -3.35
C SER A 32 -32.07 -0.10 -2.54
N TRP A 33 -32.17 -0.38 -1.24
CA TRP A 33 -31.06 -0.43 -0.30
C TRP A 33 -30.40 -1.82 -0.30
N ILE A 34 -29.09 -1.87 -0.51
CA ILE A 34 -28.28 -3.08 -0.40
C ILE A 34 -27.46 -2.97 0.90
N PRO A 35 -27.67 -3.87 1.88
CA PRO A 35 -27.06 -3.75 3.21
C PRO A 35 -25.55 -4.00 3.18
N PRO A 36 -24.78 -3.43 4.14
CA PRO A 36 -23.36 -3.69 4.28
C PRO A 36 -23.11 -5.14 4.75
N GLY A 37 -21.89 -5.65 4.53
CA GLY A 37 -21.47 -6.97 5.00
C GLY A 37 -20.95 -7.87 3.89
N GLU A 38 -20.61 -9.10 4.26
CA GLU A 38 -19.94 -10.09 3.41
C GLU A 38 -20.91 -10.89 2.54
N PHE A 39 -20.44 -11.32 1.38
CA PHE A 39 -21.08 -12.34 0.55
C PHE A 39 -20.00 -13.17 -0.17
N THR A 40 -20.37 -14.37 -0.65
CA THR A 40 -19.45 -15.18 -1.46
C THR A 40 -19.63 -14.86 -2.94
N MET A 41 -18.54 -14.42 -3.59
CA MET A 41 -18.53 -14.01 -5.00
C MET A 41 -17.82 -15.05 -5.88
N GLY A 42 -18.35 -15.28 -7.09
CA GLY A 42 -17.84 -16.26 -8.05
C GLY A 42 -18.83 -17.42 -8.32
N ASN A 43 -18.44 -18.37 -9.18
CA ASN A 43 -19.27 -19.55 -9.48
C ASN A 43 -19.37 -20.47 -8.25
N CYS A 44 -20.59 -20.58 -7.70
CA CYS A 44 -20.91 -21.35 -6.50
C CYS A 44 -21.48 -22.75 -6.78
N MET A 45 -21.52 -23.16 -8.06
CA MET A 45 -21.96 -24.48 -8.49
C MET A 45 -20.77 -25.44 -8.66
N ASP A 46 -20.95 -26.52 -9.42
CA ASP A 46 -19.87 -27.39 -9.88
C ASP A 46 -18.77 -26.56 -10.56
N THR A 47 -17.49 -26.87 -10.29
CA THR A 47 -16.34 -26.19 -10.92
C THR A 47 -16.21 -26.50 -12.41
N ASN A 48 -16.87 -27.56 -12.88
CA ASN A 48 -17.04 -27.89 -14.30
C ASN A 48 -18.19 -27.10 -14.97
N GLU A 49 -19.02 -26.40 -14.20
CA GLU A 49 -20.07 -25.51 -14.72
C GLU A 49 -19.53 -24.10 -14.99
N GLY A 50 -19.97 -23.47 -16.08
CA GLY A 50 -19.58 -22.10 -16.41
C GLY A 50 -18.16 -22.02 -16.98
N SER A 51 -17.29 -21.24 -16.34
CA SER A 51 -15.93 -20.98 -16.84
C SER A 51 -14.98 -20.62 -15.71
N SER A 52 -13.71 -21.00 -15.85
CA SER A 52 -12.63 -20.71 -14.89
C SER A 52 -12.44 -19.22 -14.58
N ILE A 53 -12.86 -18.32 -15.47
CA ILE A 53 -12.85 -16.86 -15.23
C ILE A 53 -13.77 -16.42 -14.08
N GLU A 54 -14.75 -17.26 -13.73
CA GLU A 54 -15.73 -17.06 -12.66
C GLU A 54 -15.22 -17.59 -11.30
N LEU A 55 -14.00 -18.14 -11.25
CA LEU A 55 -13.32 -18.71 -10.08
C LEU A 55 -12.05 -17.89 -9.73
N PRO A 56 -11.52 -17.97 -8.50
CA PRO A 56 -12.06 -18.70 -7.35
C PRO A 56 -13.31 -18.06 -6.73
N LEU A 57 -14.06 -18.88 -6.00
CA LEU A 57 -14.99 -18.42 -4.97
C LEU A 57 -14.20 -17.70 -3.86
N ARG A 58 -14.68 -16.54 -3.44
CA ARG A 58 -14.01 -15.74 -2.40
C ARG A 58 -15.00 -14.90 -1.61
N ALA A 59 -14.65 -14.61 -0.36
CA ALA A 59 -15.43 -13.74 0.51
C ALA A 59 -15.16 -12.27 0.16
N ILE A 60 -16.23 -11.52 -0.11
CA ILE A 60 -16.15 -10.08 -0.40
C ILE A 60 -16.98 -9.33 0.64
N TYR A 61 -16.33 -8.46 1.42
CA TYR A 61 -17.03 -7.43 2.19
C TYR A 61 -17.41 -6.28 1.26
N LEU A 62 -18.67 -5.84 1.31
CA LEU A 62 -19.12 -4.59 0.70
C LEU A 62 -19.75 -3.65 1.73
N SER A 63 -19.45 -2.36 1.57
CA SER A 63 -20.18 -1.27 2.23
C SER A 63 -21.65 -1.25 1.79
N ALA A 64 -22.47 -0.45 2.47
CA ALA A 64 -23.86 -0.26 2.06
C ALA A 64 -23.96 0.66 0.84
N PHE A 65 -24.89 0.38 -0.07
CA PHE A 65 -25.17 1.21 -1.24
C PHE A 65 -26.66 1.15 -1.62
N TYR A 66 -27.10 2.09 -2.43
CA TYR A 66 -28.39 2.04 -3.12
C TYR A 66 -28.16 1.68 -4.59
N MET A 67 -29.06 0.91 -5.20
CA MET A 67 -29.03 0.55 -6.62
C MET A 67 -30.39 0.84 -7.27
N ASP A 68 -30.43 1.32 -8.52
CA ASP A 68 -31.70 1.42 -9.26
C ASP A 68 -32.35 0.03 -9.38
N ARG A 69 -33.66 -0.04 -9.13
CA ARG A 69 -34.41 -1.31 -9.08
C ARG A 69 -34.49 -2.02 -10.43
N THR A 70 -34.24 -1.31 -11.51
CA THR A 70 -34.28 -1.82 -12.88
C THR A 70 -33.06 -1.27 -13.63
N GLU A 71 -32.86 -1.68 -14.89
CA GLU A 71 -31.96 -0.95 -15.78
C GLU A 71 -32.50 0.47 -16.05
N ILE A 72 -31.64 1.38 -16.49
CA ILE A 72 -32.06 2.73 -16.89
C ILE A 72 -32.98 2.62 -18.11
N SER A 73 -34.24 3.06 -17.97
CA SER A 73 -35.18 3.15 -19.09
C SER A 73 -34.78 4.27 -20.04
N LYS A 74 -35.15 4.16 -21.33
CA LYS A 74 -34.85 5.21 -22.31
C LYS A 74 -35.49 6.56 -21.95
N ALA A 75 -36.66 6.56 -21.30
CA ALA A 75 -37.31 7.77 -20.81
C ALA A 75 -36.40 8.53 -19.81
N LEU A 76 -35.85 7.83 -18.81
CA LEU A 76 -34.94 8.41 -17.83
C LEU A 76 -33.61 8.81 -18.48
N TRP A 77 -33.09 7.99 -19.40
CA TRP A 77 -31.90 8.33 -20.19
C TRP A 77 -32.07 9.66 -20.91
N ASP A 78 -33.16 9.84 -21.66
CA ASP A 78 -33.44 11.04 -22.46
C ASP A 78 -33.67 12.28 -21.58
N GLU A 79 -34.37 12.14 -20.45
CA GLU A 79 -34.59 13.23 -19.49
C GLU A 79 -33.27 13.80 -18.95
N VAL A 80 -32.31 12.93 -18.62
CA VAL A 80 -30.97 13.32 -18.17
C VAL A 80 -30.10 13.77 -19.35
N TYR A 81 -30.16 13.11 -20.49
CA TYR A 81 -29.35 13.42 -21.69
C TYR A 81 -29.67 14.82 -22.23
N VAL A 82 -30.95 15.17 -22.35
CA VAL A 82 -31.40 16.50 -22.81
C VAL A 82 -30.97 17.59 -21.81
N TRP A 83 -30.98 17.31 -20.51
CA TRP A 83 -30.38 18.21 -19.53
C TRP A 83 -28.85 18.33 -19.73
N ALA A 84 -28.17 17.20 -19.89
CA ALA A 84 -26.71 17.10 -19.96
C ALA A 84 -26.10 17.88 -21.13
N ILE A 85 -26.65 17.76 -22.34
CA ILE A 85 -26.13 18.48 -23.52
C ILE A 85 -26.28 20.00 -23.38
N ASN A 86 -27.30 20.48 -22.65
CA ASN A 86 -27.48 21.89 -22.32
C ASN A 86 -26.57 22.37 -21.16
N HIS A 87 -25.87 21.44 -20.48
CA HIS A 87 -24.95 21.72 -19.37
C HIS A 87 -23.51 21.23 -19.67
N GLY A 88 -23.13 21.25 -20.95
CA GLY A 88 -21.74 21.06 -21.40
C GLY A 88 -21.23 19.62 -21.39
N TYR A 89 -22.11 18.62 -21.39
CA TYR A 89 -21.74 17.22 -21.65
C TYR A 89 -21.78 16.90 -23.14
N SER A 90 -20.88 16.02 -23.61
CA SER A 90 -20.92 15.49 -24.98
C SER A 90 -20.88 13.95 -24.97
N PHE A 91 -21.83 13.34 -25.67
CA PHE A 91 -21.97 11.90 -25.77
C PHE A 91 -21.61 11.44 -27.19
N ASP A 92 -21.01 10.26 -27.27
CA ASP A 92 -20.62 9.63 -28.52
C ASP A 92 -21.87 8.99 -29.17
N ASN A 93 -22.78 8.48 -28.34
CA ASN A 93 -24.06 7.90 -28.71
C ASN A 93 -25.23 8.63 -28.01
N PRO A 94 -26.36 8.91 -28.71
CA PRO A 94 -27.58 9.44 -28.09
C PRO A 94 -28.37 8.38 -27.30
N GLY A 95 -27.94 7.12 -27.35
CA GLY A 95 -28.67 5.96 -26.84
C GLY A 95 -29.89 5.58 -27.69
N SER A 96 -30.25 4.31 -27.67
CA SER A 96 -31.37 3.73 -28.43
C SER A 96 -32.28 2.88 -27.55
N TRP A 97 -33.45 2.63 -28.11
CA TRP A 97 -34.56 1.80 -27.65
C TRP A 97 -35.20 1.06 -28.85
N MET A 98 -34.54 1.12 -30.02
CA MET A 98 -35.00 0.59 -31.29
C MET A 98 -33.85 -0.17 -31.95
N ILE A 99 -34.15 -1.32 -32.57
CA ILE A 99 -33.26 -1.84 -33.61
C ILE A 99 -33.55 -1.10 -34.92
N ASN A 100 -32.47 -0.67 -35.57
CA ASN A 100 -32.47 -0.25 -36.95
C ASN A 100 -31.43 -1.07 -37.74
N ASN A 101 -31.60 -1.17 -39.06
CA ASN A 101 -30.78 -2.06 -39.87
C ASN A 101 -29.28 -1.68 -39.87
N SER A 102 -28.97 -0.42 -39.55
CA SER A 102 -27.60 0.10 -39.33
C SER A 102 -26.93 -0.35 -38.03
N THR A 103 -27.65 -1.00 -37.10
CA THR A 103 -27.07 -1.54 -35.85
C THR A 103 -27.20 -3.07 -35.72
N SER A 104 -27.88 -3.74 -36.66
CA SER A 104 -28.16 -5.18 -36.57
C SER A 104 -27.47 -6.03 -37.65
N TYR A 105 -26.52 -6.86 -37.23
CA TYR A 105 -26.02 -8.02 -38.00
C TYR A 105 -27.09 -9.10 -38.26
N LEU A 106 -28.33 -8.91 -37.81
CA LEU A 106 -29.43 -9.89 -37.85
C LEU A 106 -30.52 -9.58 -38.91
N GLY A 107 -30.27 -8.62 -39.82
CA GLY A 107 -31.11 -8.41 -41.02
C GLY A 107 -32.58 -8.02 -40.77
N GLY A 108 -32.89 -7.39 -39.64
CA GLY A 108 -34.26 -7.00 -39.28
C GLY A 108 -34.76 -5.75 -40.03
N PRO A 109 -36.07 -5.63 -40.33
CA PRO A 109 -36.63 -4.43 -40.93
C PRO A 109 -36.44 -3.20 -40.02
N PRO A 110 -36.22 -2.00 -40.59
CA PRO A 110 -35.78 -0.83 -39.84
C PRO A 110 -36.84 -0.25 -38.90
N ASN A 111 -36.36 0.38 -37.82
CA ASN A 111 -37.11 1.27 -36.91
C ASN A 111 -38.31 0.62 -36.21
N ARG A 112 -38.07 -0.45 -35.43
CA ARG A 112 -39.05 -0.90 -34.44
C ARG A 112 -39.05 0.03 -33.23
N SER A 113 -40.06 0.89 -33.14
CA SER A 113 -40.44 1.61 -31.91
C SER A 113 -40.88 0.61 -30.83
N ARG A 114 -40.34 0.71 -29.61
CA ARG A 114 -40.55 -0.25 -28.50
C ARG A 114 -41.17 0.35 -27.22
N GLY A 115 -41.48 1.65 -27.20
CA GLY A 115 -41.77 2.40 -25.97
C GLY A 115 -40.49 2.83 -25.23
N THR A 116 -40.55 3.98 -24.54
CA THR A 116 -39.41 4.55 -23.79
C THR A 116 -39.24 3.95 -22.40
N ASN A 117 -40.15 3.06 -21.99
CA ASN A 117 -40.11 2.23 -20.77
C ASN A 117 -39.24 0.96 -20.92
N HIS A 118 -38.66 0.70 -22.09
CA HIS A 118 -37.64 -0.32 -22.31
C HIS A 118 -36.24 0.22 -21.90
N PRO A 119 -35.27 -0.65 -21.58
CA PRO A 119 -33.93 -0.21 -21.18
C PRO A 119 -33.23 0.53 -22.32
N VAL A 120 -32.43 1.55 -21.98
CA VAL A 120 -31.54 2.18 -22.96
C VAL A 120 -30.41 1.21 -23.33
N HIS A 121 -30.16 1.11 -24.62
CA HIS A 121 -29.07 0.34 -25.20
C HIS A 121 -28.34 1.16 -26.28
N THR A 122 -27.34 0.58 -26.94
CA THR A 122 -26.54 1.28 -27.96
C THR A 122 -25.85 2.53 -27.37
N ILE A 123 -25.20 2.32 -26.23
CA ILE A 123 -24.39 3.30 -25.48
C ILE A 123 -23.07 2.65 -25.07
N ASN A 124 -21.99 3.43 -25.04
CA ASN A 124 -20.69 2.96 -24.60
C ASN A 124 -20.44 3.29 -23.12
N TRP A 125 -19.37 2.72 -22.55
CA TRP A 125 -19.06 2.89 -21.13
C TRP A 125 -18.77 4.36 -20.77
N TYR A 126 -18.12 5.10 -21.67
CA TYR A 126 -17.86 6.53 -21.48
C TYR A 126 -19.14 7.37 -21.42
N ASP A 127 -20.09 7.10 -22.31
CA ASP A 127 -21.39 7.75 -22.34
C ASP A 127 -22.17 7.48 -21.06
N VAL A 128 -22.09 6.25 -20.54
CA VAL A 128 -22.69 5.90 -19.24
C VAL A 128 -22.07 6.68 -18.08
N VAL A 129 -20.74 6.74 -17.93
CA VAL A 129 -20.14 7.47 -16.80
C VAL A 129 -20.32 9.00 -16.93
N LYS A 130 -20.33 9.55 -18.14
CA LYS A 130 -20.73 10.95 -18.42
C LYS A 130 -22.20 11.19 -18.03
N TRP A 131 -23.08 10.23 -18.29
CA TRP A 131 -24.50 10.29 -17.95
C TRP A 131 -24.74 10.20 -16.43
N CYS A 132 -24.03 9.32 -15.72
CA CYS A 132 -24.06 9.24 -14.25
C CYS A 132 -23.66 10.58 -13.60
N ASN A 133 -22.62 11.23 -14.12
CA ASN A 133 -22.24 12.58 -13.71
C ASN A 133 -23.35 13.60 -13.99
N ALA A 134 -24.00 13.54 -15.14
CA ALA A 134 -25.09 14.45 -15.50
C ALA A 134 -26.35 14.25 -14.66
N ARG A 135 -26.80 12.99 -14.43
CA ARG A 135 -27.89 12.65 -13.50
C ARG A 135 -27.58 13.18 -12.11
N SER A 136 -26.32 13.05 -11.67
CA SER A 136 -25.86 13.60 -10.40
C SER A 136 -26.11 15.11 -10.35
N GLN A 137 -25.56 15.89 -11.29
CA GLN A 137 -25.74 17.34 -11.25
C GLN A 137 -27.20 17.78 -11.42
N LYS A 138 -27.98 17.14 -12.28
CA LYS A 138 -29.41 17.39 -12.49
C LYS A 138 -30.23 17.22 -11.21
N GLU A 139 -29.90 16.22 -10.39
CA GLU A 139 -30.50 15.96 -9.08
C GLU A 139 -29.79 16.68 -7.93
N SER A 140 -28.89 17.63 -8.23
CA SER A 140 -28.01 18.30 -7.25
C SER A 140 -27.23 17.29 -6.39
N ARG A 141 -26.36 16.49 -7.01
CA ARG A 141 -25.43 15.54 -6.38
C ARG A 141 -24.03 15.72 -6.98
N MET A 142 -23.00 15.34 -6.21
CA MET A 142 -21.60 15.51 -6.65
C MET A 142 -21.32 14.51 -7.78
N PRO A 143 -20.73 14.94 -8.90
CA PRO A 143 -20.19 14.02 -9.91
C PRO A 143 -19.26 12.99 -9.25
N ALA A 144 -19.43 11.71 -9.59
CA ALA A 144 -18.50 10.67 -9.16
C ALA A 144 -17.20 10.72 -9.97
N TYR A 145 -17.26 11.08 -11.26
CA TYR A 145 -16.17 10.90 -12.21
C TYR A 145 -15.49 12.21 -12.62
N TYR A 146 -14.16 12.22 -12.56
CA TYR A 146 -13.32 13.38 -12.91
C TYR A 146 -12.24 12.98 -13.93
N THR A 147 -11.54 13.95 -14.51
CA THR A 147 -10.49 13.67 -15.52
C THR A 147 -9.09 13.44 -14.93
N SER A 148 -8.96 13.42 -13.60
CA SER A 148 -7.68 13.25 -12.87
C SER A 148 -7.92 13.04 -11.37
N ALA A 149 -6.92 12.50 -10.67
CA ALA A 149 -6.96 12.22 -9.23
C ALA A 149 -7.04 13.48 -8.33
N THR A 150 -6.75 14.67 -8.86
CA THR A 150 -6.99 15.94 -8.14
C THR A 150 -8.48 16.29 -8.03
N HIS A 151 -9.34 15.59 -8.80
CA HIS A 151 -10.78 15.80 -8.92
C HIS A 151 -11.19 17.27 -9.14
N SER A 152 -10.35 18.05 -9.83
CA SER A 152 -10.64 19.47 -10.14
C SER A 152 -11.62 19.61 -11.29
N ASN A 153 -11.49 18.75 -12.32
CA ASN A 153 -12.26 18.81 -13.56
C ASN A 153 -13.24 17.64 -13.66
N ILE A 154 -14.54 17.96 -13.64
CA ILE A 154 -15.64 16.99 -13.80
C ILE A 154 -15.59 16.39 -15.20
N TYR A 155 -15.68 15.06 -15.31
CA TYR A 155 -15.70 14.40 -16.62
C TYR A 155 -17.02 14.66 -17.35
N ARG A 156 -16.94 15.32 -18.51
CA ARG A 156 -18.10 15.76 -19.33
C ARG A 156 -18.04 15.36 -20.81
N THR A 157 -16.85 15.28 -21.38
CA THR A 157 -16.63 15.29 -22.84
C THR A 157 -15.48 14.38 -23.24
N GLY A 158 -15.52 13.86 -24.47
CA GLY A 158 -14.49 12.97 -25.03
C GLY A 158 -14.47 11.57 -24.42
N GLN A 159 -13.30 10.93 -24.52
CA GLN A 159 -12.97 9.62 -23.95
C GLN A 159 -11.67 9.76 -23.13
N VAL A 160 -11.71 9.44 -21.83
CA VAL A 160 -10.56 9.49 -20.92
C VAL A 160 -10.20 8.07 -20.47
N ILE A 161 -8.91 7.75 -20.31
CA ILE A 161 -8.49 6.50 -19.66
C ILE A 161 -8.71 6.69 -18.15
N MET A 162 -9.83 6.15 -17.65
CA MET A 162 -10.32 6.40 -16.29
C MET A 162 -9.76 5.40 -15.28
N GLU A 163 -8.93 5.88 -14.35
CA GLU A 163 -8.42 5.15 -13.20
C GLU A 163 -9.36 5.19 -11.99
N ASN A 164 -9.17 4.26 -11.05
CA ASN A 164 -9.88 4.25 -9.74
C ASN A 164 -9.63 5.52 -8.91
N SER A 165 -8.46 6.13 -9.10
CA SER A 165 -8.02 7.39 -8.47
C SER A 165 -8.86 8.60 -8.92
N PHE A 166 -9.47 8.57 -10.10
CA PHE A 166 -10.25 9.68 -10.66
C PHE A 166 -11.73 9.67 -10.21
N VAL A 167 -12.10 8.75 -9.31
CA VAL A 167 -13.49 8.52 -8.88
C VAL A 167 -13.68 8.92 -7.41
N LYS A 168 -14.65 9.80 -7.15
CA LYS A 168 -15.16 10.03 -5.80
C LYS A 168 -16.23 8.98 -5.49
N TRP A 169 -15.77 7.82 -5.00
CA TRP A 169 -16.59 6.64 -4.69
C TRP A 169 -17.82 6.90 -3.80
N ASN A 170 -17.70 7.90 -2.91
CA ASN A 170 -18.73 8.31 -1.95
C ASN A 170 -19.47 9.60 -2.36
N ALA A 171 -19.61 9.86 -3.67
CA ALA A 171 -20.29 11.04 -4.22
C ALA A 171 -21.72 10.71 -4.72
N GLY A 172 -22.07 11.17 -5.92
CA GLY A 172 -23.34 10.88 -6.60
C GLY A 172 -23.29 9.58 -7.39
N TYR A 173 -24.04 9.54 -8.49
CA TYR A 173 -24.25 8.33 -9.27
C TYR A 173 -22.97 7.84 -9.92
N ARG A 174 -22.81 6.51 -9.88
CA ARG A 174 -21.76 5.78 -10.58
C ARG A 174 -22.30 4.43 -11.06
N LEU A 175 -21.54 3.78 -11.93
CA LEU A 175 -21.70 2.35 -12.18
C LEU A 175 -21.45 1.56 -10.89
N PRO A 176 -22.12 0.40 -10.69
CA PRO A 176 -21.72 -0.56 -9.68
C PRO A 176 -20.32 -1.12 -9.99
N THR A 177 -19.59 -1.53 -8.96
CA THR A 177 -18.47 -2.46 -9.16
C THR A 177 -19.00 -3.85 -9.53
N GLU A 178 -18.16 -4.73 -10.05
CA GLU A 178 -18.53 -6.11 -10.38
C GLU A 178 -19.03 -6.85 -9.12
N ALA A 179 -18.45 -6.56 -7.96
CA ALA A 179 -18.87 -7.10 -6.68
C ALA A 179 -20.21 -6.51 -6.20
N GLU A 180 -20.41 -5.20 -6.31
CA GLU A 180 -21.70 -4.58 -5.97
C GLU A 180 -22.82 -5.14 -6.85
N TRP A 181 -22.56 -5.36 -8.13
CA TRP A 181 -23.49 -6.01 -9.04
C TRP A 181 -23.82 -7.44 -8.61
N GLU A 182 -22.82 -8.28 -8.32
CA GLU A 182 -23.08 -9.68 -7.96
C GLU A 182 -23.80 -9.82 -6.61
N LYS A 183 -23.43 -9.02 -5.59
CA LYS A 183 -24.15 -9.00 -4.31
C LYS A 183 -25.60 -8.56 -4.49
N ALA A 184 -25.82 -7.53 -5.30
CA ALA A 184 -27.14 -7.02 -5.61
C ALA A 184 -27.99 -8.05 -6.36
N ALA A 185 -27.41 -8.72 -7.37
CA ALA A 185 -28.08 -9.77 -8.16
C ALA A 185 -28.54 -10.93 -7.28
N ARG A 186 -27.67 -11.41 -6.37
CA ARG A 186 -27.96 -12.49 -5.41
C ARG A 186 -29.07 -12.17 -4.40
N GLY A 187 -29.58 -10.94 -4.31
CA GLY A 187 -30.81 -10.62 -3.57
C GLY A 187 -30.78 -10.91 -2.06
N GLY A 188 -29.59 -11.11 -1.47
CA GLY A 188 -29.42 -11.49 -0.06
C GLY A 188 -29.34 -12.99 0.22
N THR A 189 -29.30 -13.85 -0.81
CA THR A 189 -29.06 -15.29 -0.67
C THR A 189 -27.65 -15.68 -1.12
N ASN A 190 -27.17 -16.85 -0.69
CA ASN A 190 -25.87 -17.40 -1.06
C ASN A 190 -26.06 -18.75 -1.78
N GLY A 191 -25.12 -19.09 -2.66
CA GLY A 191 -25.10 -20.40 -3.34
C GLY A 191 -25.90 -20.53 -4.63
N HIS A 192 -26.81 -19.60 -4.93
CA HIS A 192 -27.70 -19.74 -6.09
C HIS A 192 -27.11 -19.30 -7.44
N ARG A 193 -27.51 -19.99 -8.51
CA ARG A 193 -27.27 -19.66 -9.93
C ARG A 193 -27.88 -18.35 -10.34
N PHE A 194 -29.08 -18.01 -9.87
CA PHE A 194 -29.91 -16.94 -10.41
C PHE A 194 -30.39 -15.96 -9.33
N PRO A 195 -30.97 -14.80 -9.67
CA PRO A 195 -31.34 -13.78 -8.69
C PRO A 195 -32.42 -14.18 -7.66
N TRP A 196 -33.20 -15.22 -7.94
CA TRP A 196 -34.27 -15.72 -7.06
C TRP A 196 -33.77 -16.80 -6.09
N SER A 197 -34.52 -17.00 -5.00
CA SER A 197 -34.20 -17.93 -3.90
C SER A 197 -34.92 -19.29 -4.03
N GLU A 198 -35.94 -19.34 -4.89
CA GLU A 198 -36.92 -20.40 -5.02
C GLU A 198 -36.40 -21.62 -5.82
N GLY A 199 -35.18 -21.55 -6.37
CA GLY A 199 -34.50 -22.67 -7.02
C GLY A 199 -33.56 -22.26 -8.17
N ASP A 200 -32.64 -23.15 -8.52
CA ASP A 200 -31.55 -22.89 -9.46
C ASP A 200 -31.88 -23.21 -10.93
N THR A 201 -33.13 -22.96 -11.32
CA THR A 201 -33.64 -23.07 -12.70
C THR A 201 -34.17 -21.73 -13.22
N ILE A 202 -34.25 -21.60 -14.54
CA ILE A 202 -34.69 -20.39 -15.25
C ILE A 202 -35.78 -20.70 -16.29
N THR A 203 -36.68 -19.73 -16.51
CA THR A 203 -37.79 -19.80 -17.46
C THR A 203 -38.05 -18.45 -18.12
N HIS A 204 -38.72 -18.43 -19.29
CA HIS A 204 -39.20 -17.20 -19.93
C HIS A 204 -40.20 -16.37 -19.10
N SER A 205 -40.67 -16.88 -17.96
CA SER A 205 -41.47 -16.16 -16.95
C SER A 205 -40.65 -15.45 -15.87
N GLN A 206 -39.33 -15.70 -15.81
CA GLN A 206 -38.40 -15.09 -14.84
C GLN A 206 -37.36 -14.16 -15.51
N ALA A 207 -37.11 -14.32 -16.81
CA ALA A 207 -36.13 -13.54 -17.56
C ALA A 207 -36.43 -13.48 -19.07
N ASN A 208 -35.85 -12.49 -19.76
CA ASN A 208 -35.85 -12.38 -21.21
C ASN A 208 -34.47 -12.79 -21.78
N TYR A 209 -34.39 -13.99 -22.35
CA TYR A 209 -33.18 -14.62 -22.89
C TYR A 209 -33.54 -15.57 -24.06
N ASN A 210 -32.56 -16.28 -24.62
CA ASN A 210 -32.78 -17.35 -25.61
C ASN A 210 -32.75 -18.73 -24.92
N SER A 211 -33.90 -19.39 -24.82
CA SER A 211 -34.02 -20.70 -24.19
C SER A 211 -33.42 -21.83 -25.04
N ARG A 212 -32.68 -22.75 -24.39
CA ARG A 212 -31.97 -23.87 -25.06
C ARG A 212 -32.10 -25.17 -24.29
N GLU A 213 -32.35 -26.26 -25.01
CA GLU A 213 -32.48 -27.61 -24.47
C GLU A 213 -31.14 -28.20 -23.96
N SER A 214 -30.00 -27.65 -24.39
CA SER A 214 -28.67 -28.00 -23.88
C SER A 214 -28.42 -27.54 -22.44
N GLU A 215 -29.23 -26.61 -21.93
CA GLU A 215 -29.08 -26.05 -20.59
C GLU A 215 -29.99 -26.81 -19.63
N VAL A 216 -29.44 -27.76 -18.86
CA VAL A 216 -30.23 -28.67 -18.00
C VAL A 216 -31.05 -27.98 -16.90
N TYR A 217 -30.79 -26.70 -16.62
CA TYR A 217 -31.53 -25.85 -15.68
C TYR A 217 -32.48 -24.84 -16.38
N ASP A 218 -32.65 -24.91 -17.70
CA ASP A 218 -33.62 -24.13 -18.46
C ASP A 218 -34.96 -24.87 -18.60
N THR A 219 -35.82 -24.68 -17.61
CA THR A 219 -37.14 -25.30 -17.53
C THR A 219 -38.22 -24.47 -18.24
N SER A 220 -37.85 -23.55 -19.13
CA SER A 220 -38.81 -22.75 -19.92
C SER A 220 -39.78 -23.65 -20.72
N PRO A 221 -41.11 -23.41 -20.69
CA PRO A 221 -42.08 -24.14 -21.52
C PRO A 221 -41.93 -23.91 -23.02
N THR A 222 -41.11 -22.94 -23.44
CA THR A 222 -40.86 -22.57 -24.84
C THR A 222 -39.36 -22.44 -25.08
N ARG A 223 -38.86 -23.06 -26.15
CA ARG A 223 -37.46 -22.99 -26.59
C ARG A 223 -37.26 -21.85 -27.59
N GLY A 224 -36.02 -21.41 -27.75
CA GLY A 224 -35.66 -20.27 -28.60
C GLY A 224 -35.86 -18.92 -27.90
N LEU A 225 -35.87 -17.85 -28.69
CA LEU A 225 -36.04 -16.48 -28.24
C LEU A 225 -37.39 -16.25 -27.53
N ASN A 226 -37.43 -15.41 -26.49
CA ASN A 226 -38.66 -15.09 -25.75
C ASN A 226 -39.63 -14.25 -26.60
N CYS A 227 -40.44 -14.93 -27.42
CA CYS A 227 -41.32 -14.32 -28.42
C CYS A 227 -42.50 -13.50 -27.88
N VAL A 228 -42.76 -13.52 -26.55
CA VAL A 228 -43.72 -12.63 -25.89
C VAL A 228 -43.44 -11.16 -26.25
N PHE A 229 -42.16 -10.80 -26.33
CA PHE A 229 -41.72 -9.44 -26.65
C PHE A 229 -41.58 -9.18 -28.16
N GLY A 230 -42.37 -9.84 -29.02
CA GLY A 230 -42.67 -9.31 -30.37
C GLY A 230 -42.15 -10.09 -31.58
N CYS A 231 -42.28 -11.42 -31.59
CA CYS A 231 -42.20 -12.20 -32.85
C CYS A 231 -43.48 -12.10 -33.71
N ASN A 232 -44.56 -11.50 -33.17
CA ASN A 232 -45.83 -11.30 -33.87
C ASN A 232 -45.65 -10.43 -35.13
N GLY A 233 -46.35 -10.77 -36.21
CA GLY A 233 -46.33 -10.02 -37.47
C GLY A 233 -45.33 -10.53 -38.53
N GLY A 234 -44.86 -11.78 -38.42
CA GLY A 234 -43.94 -12.39 -39.39
C GLY A 234 -42.47 -12.10 -39.11
N TYR A 235 -42.10 -11.94 -37.85
CA TYR A 235 -40.77 -11.53 -37.41
C TYR A 235 -40.07 -12.61 -36.60
N SER A 236 -38.84 -12.98 -37.00
CA SER A 236 -38.05 -14.06 -36.38
C SER A 236 -37.30 -13.66 -35.11
N VAL A 237 -37.31 -12.38 -34.72
CA VAL A 237 -36.51 -11.83 -33.61
C VAL A 237 -37.42 -10.93 -32.75
N PRO A 238 -37.47 -11.11 -31.41
CA PRO A 238 -38.27 -10.29 -30.51
C PRO A 238 -37.51 -9.00 -30.12
N ASN A 239 -37.68 -8.53 -28.89
CA ASN A 239 -37.13 -7.29 -28.37
C ASN A 239 -36.71 -7.46 -26.89
N THR A 240 -36.12 -6.41 -26.31
CA THR A 240 -36.09 -6.22 -24.85
C THR A 240 -37.50 -6.27 -24.26
N SER A 241 -37.60 -6.56 -22.96
CA SER A 241 -38.81 -6.33 -22.16
C SER A 241 -38.82 -4.88 -21.63
N PRO A 242 -39.99 -4.36 -21.20
CA PRO A 242 -40.03 -3.20 -20.32
C PRO A 242 -39.15 -3.41 -19.09
N VAL A 243 -38.54 -2.34 -18.58
CA VAL A 243 -37.80 -2.42 -17.32
C VAL A 243 -38.78 -2.68 -16.16
N GLY A 244 -38.42 -3.56 -15.22
CA GLY A 244 -39.28 -3.98 -14.11
C GLY A 244 -40.35 -5.02 -14.48
N TYR A 245 -40.23 -5.71 -15.62
CA TYR A 245 -41.26 -6.66 -16.08
C TYR A 245 -41.25 -7.98 -15.30
N PHE A 246 -40.08 -8.51 -14.97
CA PHE A 246 -39.95 -9.79 -14.27
C PHE A 246 -40.01 -9.64 -12.74
N PRO A 247 -40.25 -10.73 -11.99
CA PRO A 247 -40.22 -10.70 -10.52
C PRO A 247 -38.91 -10.12 -9.98
N ALA A 248 -39.01 -9.37 -8.88
CA ALA A 248 -37.84 -8.84 -8.19
C ALA A 248 -37.19 -9.90 -7.27
N ASN A 249 -35.87 -9.78 -7.06
CA ASN A 249 -35.15 -10.55 -6.06
C ASN A 249 -35.40 -10.06 -4.62
N GLY A 250 -34.77 -10.69 -3.62
CA GLY A 250 -34.91 -10.36 -2.20
C GLY A 250 -34.45 -8.95 -1.79
N TYR A 251 -33.81 -8.18 -2.68
CA TYR A 251 -33.51 -6.76 -2.50
C TYR A 251 -34.45 -5.82 -3.29
N GLY A 252 -35.50 -6.35 -3.92
CA GLY A 252 -36.43 -5.58 -4.74
C GLY A 252 -35.82 -5.10 -6.07
N LEU A 253 -34.83 -5.83 -6.60
CA LEU A 253 -34.23 -5.56 -7.90
C LEU A 253 -34.80 -6.51 -8.96
N HIS A 254 -35.24 -5.94 -10.07
CA HIS A 254 -35.75 -6.63 -11.25
C HIS A 254 -34.66 -6.76 -12.32
N ASP A 255 -34.88 -7.69 -13.26
CA ASP A 255 -34.13 -7.82 -14.52
C ASP A 255 -32.62 -8.05 -14.34
N MET A 256 -32.17 -8.48 -13.16
CA MET A 256 -30.76 -8.86 -12.88
C MET A 256 -30.29 -10.11 -13.67
N ALA A 257 -31.17 -10.73 -14.45
CA ALA A 257 -30.89 -11.86 -15.33
C ALA A 257 -31.65 -11.69 -16.66
N GLY A 258 -30.93 -11.70 -17.77
CA GLY A 258 -31.47 -11.44 -19.10
C GLY A 258 -31.76 -9.95 -19.35
N ASN A 259 -32.71 -9.68 -20.25
CA ASN A 259 -33.05 -8.37 -20.81
C ASN A 259 -31.87 -7.64 -21.47
N VAL A 260 -31.00 -6.91 -20.77
CA VAL A 260 -29.77 -6.33 -21.35
C VAL A 260 -28.54 -6.55 -20.48
N TRP A 261 -27.39 -6.73 -21.14
CA TRP A 261 -26.09 -6.72 -20.45
C TRP A 261 -25.91 -5.37 -19.74
N GLU A 262 -25.35 -5.41 -18.54
CA GLU A 262 -25.09 -4.21 -17.76
C GLU A 262 -23.59 -3.93 -17.66
N TRP A 263 -23.20 -2.69 -17.98
CA TRP A 263 -21.87 -2.18 -17.69
C TRP A 263 -21.61 -2.14 -16.18
N CYS A 264 -20.46 -2.67 -15.75
CA CYS A 264 -19.88 -2.38 -14.44
C CYS A 264 -18.71 -1.40 -14.57
N TRP A 265 -18.24 -0.87 -13.44
CA TRP A 265 -17.02 -0.06 -13.40
C TRP A 265 -15.77 -0.86 -13.78
N ASP A 266 -15.64 -2.08 -13.27
CA ASP A 266 -14.38 -2.82 -13.15
C ASP A 266 -13.69 -3.08 -14.49
N LEU A 267 -12.35 -3.01 -14.48
CA LEU A 267 -11.54 -3.60 -15.54
C LEU A 267 -11.51 -5.11 -15.40
N TYR A 268 -11.60 -5.82 -16.52
CA TYR A 268 -11.50 -7.27 -16.56
C TYR A 268 -10.07 -7.75 -16.28
N GLY A 269 -9.97 -8.68 -15.34
CA GLY A 269 -8.79 -9.47 -15.05
C GLY A 269 -9.17 -10.76 -14.32
N THR A 270 -8.15 -11.56 -13.96
CA THR A 270 -8.31 -12.68 -13.03
C THR A 270 -8.82 -12.17 -11.68
N TYR A 271 -9.60 -13.00 -10.99
CA TYR A 271 -9.93 -12.74 -9.59
C TYR A 271 -8.69 -13.05 -8.72
N PRO A 272 -8.33 -12.18 -7.76
CA PRO A 272 -7.26 -12.49 -6.81
C PRO A 272 -7.72 -13.55 -5.80
N ASP A 273 -6.76 -14.32 -5.28
CA ASP A 273 -7.01 -15.26 -4.19
C ASP A 273 -7.27 -14.54 -2.86
N GLY A 274 -8.06 -15.20 -2.00
CA GLY A 274 -8.35 -14.71 -0.65
C GLY A 274 -9.49 -13.67 -0.56
N PRO A 275 -9.77 -13.18 0.66
CA PRO A 275 -10.86 -12.24 0.91
C PRO A 275 -10.53 -10.83 0.39
N GLN A 276 -11.56 -10.04 0.05
CA GLN A 276 -11.42 -8.66 -0.41
C GLN A 276 -12.46 -7.74 0.25
N ASN A 277 -12.16 -6.43 0.32
CA ASN A 277 -13.01 -5.41 0.92
C ASN A 277 -13.25 -4.26 -0.07
N ASN A 278 -14.50 -4.05 -0.50
CA ASN A 278 -14.90 -3.05 -1.50
C ASN A 278 -14.00 -3.05 -2.78
N PRO A 279 -13.80 -4.20 -3.45
CA PRO A 279 -12.93 -4.29 -4.62
C PRO A 279 -13.44 -3.44 -5.80
N LEU A 280 -12.50 -2.89 -6.58
CA LEU A 280 -12.73 -1.92 -7.67
C LEU A 280 -12.27 -2.47 -9.04
N GLY A 281 -12.24 -3.79 -9.20
CA GLY A 281 -11.74 -4.48 -10.40
C GLY A 281 -10.21 -4.65 -10.45
N ALA A 282 -9.71 -5.10 -11.60
CA ALA A 282 -8.28 -5.22 -11.85
C ALA A 282 -7.60 -3.84 -11.93
N VAL A 283 -6.34 -3.75 -11.48
CA VAL A 283 -5.55 -2.50 -11.53
C VAL A 283 -5.13 -2.09 -12.95
N SER A 284 -5.17 -3.01 -13.91
CA SER A 284 -4.89 -2.77 -15.32
C SER A 284 -5.74 -3.69 -16.20
N GLY A 285 -5.96 -3.27 -17.45
CA GLY A 285 -6.81 -3.98 -18.42
C GLY A 285 -7.35 -3.03 -19.49
N SER A 286 -7.77 -3.59 -20.63
CA SER A 286 -8.30 -2.84 -21.78
C SER A 286 -9.82 -2.98 -21.99
N LEU A 287 -10.46 -3.82 -21.18
CA LEU A 287 -11.88 -4.20 -21.29
C LEU A 287 -12.56 -4.00 -19.94
N ARG A 288 -13.81 -3.54 -19.95
CA ARG A 288 -14.67 -3.35 -18.78
C ARG A 288 -15.64 -4.53 -18.63
N ILE A 289 -16.02 -4.82 -17.39
CA ILE A 289 -16.91 -5.95 -17.05
C ILE A 289 -18.34 -5.72 -17.56
N LEU A 290 -18.94 -6.82 -18.03
CA LEU A 290 -20.37 -6.95 -18.36
C LEU A 290 -21.02 -8.10 -17.57
N ARG A 291 -22.23 -7.86 -17.05
CA ARG A 291 -23.02 -8.80 -16.22
C ARG A 291 -24.49 -8.90 -16.68
N GLY A 292 -25.22 -9.94 -16.23
CA GLY A 292 -26.67 -10.10 -16.40
C GLY A 292 -27.13 -10.95 -17.59
N GLY A 293 -26.45 -10.90 -18.74
CA GLY A 293 -26.96 -11.47 -19.99
C GLY A 293 -27.97 -10.55 -20.69
N ALA A 294 -28.57 -10.98 -21.82
CA ALA A 294 -29.52 -10.17 -22.58
C ALA A 294 -30.58 -10.98 -23.36
N TRP A 295 -31.49 -10.29 -24.04
CA TRP A 295 -32.67 -10.84 -24.72
C TRP A 295 -32.42 -11.63 -26.04
N TYR A 296 -31.19 -11.67 -26.57
CA TYR A 296 -30.90 -12.09 -27.96
C TYR A 296 -30.18 -13.44 -28.10
N ASP A 297 -30.07 -13.97 -29.33
CA ASP A 297 -29.70 -15.37 -29.69
C ASP A 297 -28.50 -15.99 -28.99
N TYR A 298 -27.51 -15.18 -28.61
CA TYR A 298 -26.26 -15.65 -28.00
C TYR A 298 -26.30 -15.66 -26.47
N THR A 299 -27.38 -15.19 -25.85
CA THR A 299 -27.58 -15.28 -24.39
C THR A 299 -28.50 -16.45 -24.05
N PHE A 300 -27.91 -17.52 -23.55
CA PHE A 300 -28.60 -18.70 -23.03
C PHE A 300 -28.55 -18.73 -21.49
N ALA A 301 -29.16 -19.74 -20.87
CA ALA A 301 -29.30 -19.80 -19.40
C ALA A 301 -27.96 -19.65 -18.64
N ALA A 302 -26.88 -20.34 -19.07
CA ALA A 302 -25.53 -20.18 -18.49
C ALA A 302 -24.98 -18.75 -18.49
N VAL A 303 -25.51 -17.89 -19.37
CA VAL A 303 -25.09 -16.50 -19.55
C VAL A 303 -25.82 -15.56 -18.59
N CYS A 304 -27.00 -15.95 -18.10
CA CYS A 304 -27.84 -15.19 -17.18
C CYS A 304 -27.58 -15.53 -15.69
N ARG A 305 -26.57 -16.36 -15.39
CA ARG A 305 -26.22 -16.74 -14.00
C ARG A 305 -25.59 -15.56 -13.25
N ASN A 306 -25.89 -15.46 -11.95
CA ASN A 306 -25.34 -14.49 -11.00
C ASN A 306 -23.82 -14.30 -11.15
N SER A 307 -23.06 -15.39 -11.28
CA SER A 307 -21.59 -15.38 -11.36
C SER A 307 -21.02 -15.04 -12.73
N ARG A 308 -21.84 -15.00 -13.79
CA ARG A 308 -21.35 -14.86 -15.15
C ARG A 308 -20.81 -13.45 -15.40
N ARG A 309 -19.58 -13.40 -15.89
CA ARG A 309 -18.91 -12.18 -16.37
C ARG A 309 -18.46 -12.35 -17.81
N LEU A 310 -18.49 -11.27 -18.56
CA LEU A 310 -17.78 -11.12 -19.84
C LEU A 310 -16.77 -9.96 -19.72
N PRO A 311 -15.68 -10.02 -20.50
CA PRO A 311 -15.75 -9.68 -21.93
C PRO A 311 -15.56 -10.86 -22.88
N CYS A 312 -15.01 -11.99 -22.43
CA CYS A 312 -14.62 -13.12 -23.29
C CYS A 312 -15.79 -14.06 -23.65
N ASP A 313 -16.59 -13.62 -24.62
CA ASP A 313 -17.31 -14.53 -25.53
C ASP A 313 -16.44 -14.70 -26.80
N PRO A 314 -16.01 -15.92 -27.17
CA PRO A 314 -15.21 -16.15 -28.39
C PRO A 314 -15.91 -15.73 -29.69
N ILE A 315 -17.22 -15.40 -29.65
CA ILE A 315 -18.02 -15.09 -30.84
C ILE A 315 -17.84 -13.62 -31.31
N ARG A 316 -17.33 -12.69 -30.49
CA ARG A 316 -17.20 -11.25 -30.89
C ARG A 316 -15.92 -10.57 -30.39
N VAL A 317 -15.01 -10.26 -31.31
CA VAL A 317 -13.83 -9.42 -31.07
C VAL A 317 -14.25 -8.01 -30.62
N GLY A 318 -13.63 -7.49 -29.55
CA GLY A 318 -13.87 -6.13 -29.04
C GLY A 318 -15.01 -5.98 -28.03
N PHE A 319 -15.72 -7.06 -27.69
CA PHE A 319 -16.77 -7.03 -26.66
C PHE A 319 -16.19 -6.59 -25.31
N GLY A 320 -16.91 -5.73 -24.58
CA GLY A 320 -16.42 -5.12 -23.33
C GLY A 320 -15.39 -3.98 -23.48
N SER A 321 -14.97 -3.60 -24.70
CA SER A 321 -14.15 -2.39 -24.88
C SER A 321 -14.91 -1.13 -24.42
N PRO A 322 -14.29 -0.17 -23.69
CA PRO A 322 -14.99 1.02 -23.18
C PRO A 322 -15.73 1.85 -24.25
N SER A 323 -15.23 1.87 -25.49
CA SER A 323 -15.83 2.60 -26.61
C SER A 323 -16.90 1.79 -27.36
N TRP A 324 -17.05 0.49 -27.07
CA TRP A 324 -18.01 -0.41 -27.71
C TRP A 324 -19.45 -0.13 -27.26
N PHE A 325 -20.42 -0.37 -28.13
CA PHE A 325 -21.85 -0.21 -27.84
C PHE A 325 -22.68 -1.23 -28.63
N PHE A 326 -23.80 -1.68 -28.05
CA PHE A 326 -24.60 -2.77 -28.64
C PHE A 326 -26.08 -2.70 -28.25
N TYR A 327 -26.99 -3.28 -29.04
CA TYR A 327 -28.45 -3.21 -28.83
C TYR A 327 -29.01 -4.16 -27.75
N GLY A 328 -28.13 -4.91 -27.10
CA GLY A 328 -28.43 -5.74 -25.93
C GLY A 328 -27.54 -5.37 -24.74
N LEU A 329 -27.09 -4.11 -24.66
CA LEU A 329 -26.14 -3.60 -23.67
C LEU A 329 -26.56 -2.22 -23.17
N GLY A 330 -26.91 -2.15 -21.88
CA GLY A 330 -27.29 -0.98 -21.10
C GLY A 330 -26.56 -0.94 -19.75
N PHE A 331 -27.25 -0.49 -18.68
CA PHE A 331 -26.71 -0.34 -17.33
C PHE A 331 -27.81 -0.02 -16.31
N ARG A 332 -27.48 -0.15 -15.02
CA ARG A 332 -28.13 0.54 -13.88
C ARG A 332 -27.10 1.33 -13.07
N THR A 333 -27.52 2.24 -12.20
CA THR A 333 -26.59 3.03 -11.37
C THR A 333 -26.71 2.73 -9.88
N VAL A 334 -25.65 3.08 -9.14
CA VAL A 334 -25.61 3.04 -7.68
C VAL A 334 -25.30 4.40 -7.07
N LEU A 335 -25.71 4.57 -5.82
CA LEU A 335 -25.32 5.66 -4.92
C LEU A 335 -24.71 5.06 -3.64
N PRO A 336 -23.74 5.71 -2.98
CA PRO A 336 -23.23 5.26 -1.69
C PRO A 336 -24.34 5.24 -0.63
N GLY A 337 -24.25 4.31 0.32
CA GLY A 337 -25.26 4.14 1.39
C GLY A 337 -25.30 5.26 2.43
N TRP A 338 -24.41 6.24 2.32
CA TRP A 338 -24.38 7.44 3.15
C TRP A 338 -24.26 8.68 2.25
N PHE A 339 -25.17 9.64 2.42
CA PHE A 339 -25.19 10.86 1.63
C PHE A 339 -24.53 12.02 2.37
N ALA A 340 -23.53 12.65 1.74
CA ALA A 340 -23.27 14.06 1.97
C ALA A 340 -24.35 14.87 1.22
N PRO A 341 -25.19 15.66 1.92
CA PRO A 341 -26.27 16.42 1.28
C PRO A 341 -25.72 17.58 0.45
N PHE A 342 -26.43 17.93 -0.62
CA PHE A 342 -26.08 19.09 -1.42
C PHE A 342 -26.53 20.41 -0.83
N ALA A 343 -25.65 21.40 -0.97
CA ALA A 343 -26.03 22.78 -0.92
C ALA A 343 -25.08 23.63 -1.77
N ASN A 344 -25.66 24.59 -2.49
CA ASN A 344 -25.00 25.89 -2.63
C ASN A 344 -24.89 26.44 -1.20
N LEU A 345 -23.70 26.51 -0.62
CA LEU A 345 -23.51 26.77 0.81
C LEU A 345 -23.24 28.26 1.12
N PRO A 346 -24.24 29.01 1.63
CA PRO A 346 -24.14 29.55 2.98
C PRO A 346 -23.84 28.40 3.97
N ALA A 347 -23.10 28.66 5.05
CA ALA A 347 -22.49 27.64 5.90
C ALA A 347 -23.43 26.47 6.30
N PRO A 348 -22.94 25.22 6.29
CA PRO A 348 -23.76 24.06 6.63
C PRO A 348 -24.07 24.05 8.12
N THR A 349 -25.30 23.66 8.48
CA THR A 349 -25.59 23.17 9.83
C THR A 349 -25.03 21.76 10.00
N GLN A 350 -23.71 21.72 10.13
CA GLN A 350 -22.95 20.73 10.89
C GLN A 350 -23.72 20.40 12.20
N GLU A 351 -23.60 19.18 12.72
CA GLU A 351 -23.50 19.09 14.19
C GLU A 351 -22.26 19.89 14.53
N VAL A 352 -22.43 21.07 15.13
CA VAL A 352 -21.33 22.02 15.32
C VAL A 352 -20.35 21.45 16.33
N TYR A 353 -19.36 20.71 15.83
CA TYR A 353 -18.02 20.73 16.38
C TYR A 353 -17.54 22.17 16.27
N SER A 354 -17.89 22.94 17.29
CA SER A 354 -17.43 24.31 17.46
C SER A 354 -15.91 24.33 17.46
N CYS A 355 -15.35 25.49 17.15
CA CYS A 355 -13.92 25.76 17.26
C CYS A 355 -13.45 25.58 18.72
N SER A 356 -13.21 24.32 19.10
CA SER A 356 -12.98 23.86 20.47
C SER A 356 -11.71 24.46 21.06
N VAL A 357 -10.75 24.75 20.18
CA VAL A 357 -9.56 25.54 20.46
C VAL A 357 -9.86 27.02 20.21
N THR A 358 -10.63 27.63 21.13
CA THR A 358 -10.84 29.08 21.15
C THR A 358 -9.66 29.80 21.82
N LYS A 359 -9.12 30.83 21.17
CA LYS A 359 -7.97 31.64 21.58
C LYS A 359 -8.29 32.50 22.81
N GLN A 360 -7.59 32.27 23.90
CA GLN A 360 -7.73 33.05 25.13
C GLN A 360 -7.04 34.43 25.00
N PRO A 361 -7.53 35.47 25.69
CA PRO A 361 -6.87 36.78 25.73
C PRO A 361 -5.40 36.67 26.21
N GLY A 362 -4.52 37.42 25.55
CA GLY A 362 -3.07 37.42 25.85
C GLY A 362 -2.28 36.23 25.28
N LYS A 363 -2.94 35.26 24.62
CA LYS A 363 -2.27 34.16 23.92
C LYS A 363 -1.94 34.55 22.47
N SER A 364 -0.76 34.18 21.99
CA SER A 364 -0.31 34.41 20.60
C SER A 364 0.14 33.14 19.88
N LYS A 365 0.67 32.16 20.61
CA LYS A 365 1.14 30.86 20.09
C LYS A 365 0.25 29.72 20.60
N LEU A 366 0.11 28.65 19.82
CA LEU A 366 -0.79 27.53 20.10
C LEU A 366 -0.06 26.19 20.02
N VAL A 367 -0.36 25.27 20.95
CA VAL A 367 0.01 23.86 20.91
C VAL A 367 -1.24 22.99 20.90
N ILE A 368 -1.30 22.03 19.97
CA ILE A 368 -2.33 20.99 19.90
C ILE A 368 -1.69 19.60 19.92
N GLY A 369 -2.21 18.73 20.78
CA GLY A 369 -2.01 17.28 20.66
C GLY A 369 -3.29 16.61 20.17
N THR A 370 -3.16 15.58 19.34
CA THR A 370 -4.29 14.73 18.93
C THR A 370 -3.89 13.25 18.83
N HIS A 371 -4.90 12.37 18.86
CA HIS A 371 -4.74 10.93 18.82
C HIS A 371 -5.06 10.36 17.43
N GLY A 372 -4.67 9.11 17.18
CA GLY A 372 -5.10 8.32 16.03
C GLY A 372 -6.30 7.41 16.33
N TRP A 373 -6.37 6.28 15.61
CA TRP A 373 -7.33 5.19 15.84
C TRP A 373 -6.99 4.47 17.16
N ASN A 374 -7.54 4.95 18.28
CA ASN A 374 -7.29 4.38 19.61
C ASN A 374 -8.56 4.51 20.50
N PRO A 375 -9.02 3.44 21.19
CA PRO A 375 -10.08 3.53 22.19
C PRO A 375 -9.70 4.30 23.47
N ASP A 376 -8.42 4.29 23.87
CA ASP A 376 -7.93 5.05 25.03
C ASP A 376 -7.16 6.31 24.59
N ILE A 377 -7.53 7.44 25.19
CA ILE A 377 -6.94 8.75 24.95
C ILE A 377 -6.50 9.45 26.24
N THR A 378 -6.42 8.71 27.36
CA THR A 378 -6.01 9.25 28.67
C THR A 378 -4.58 9.80 28.62
N TRP A 379 -3.71 9.18 27.82
CA TRP A 379 -2.36 9.65 27.54
C TRP A 379 -2.33 11.07 26.94
N LEU A 380 -3.35 11.47 26.18
CA LEU A 380 -3.39 12.78 25.52
C LEU A 380 -3.64 13.91 26.53
N ASP A 381 -4.49 13.68 27.55
CA ASP A 381 -4.66 14.65 28.64
C ASP A 381 -3.37 14.78 29.46
N ASN A 382 -2.67 13.66 29.69
CA ASN A 382 -1.36 13.66 30.35
C ASN A 382 -0.32 14.46 29.53
N MET A 383 -0.26 14.25 28.21
CA MET A 383 0.62 15.00 27.30
C MET A 383 0.39 16.51 27.39
N ILE A 384 -0.87 16.94 27.29
CA ILE A 384 -1.25 18.35 27.37
C ILE A 384 -0.94 18.93 28.77
N GLY A 385 -1.19 18.18 29.84
CA GLY A 385 -0.83 18.56 31.21
C GLY A 385 0.69 18.75 31.39
N SER A 386 1.49 17.83 30.84
CA SER A 386 2.96 17.91 30.87
C SER A 386 3.49 19.10 30.07
N ILE A 387 3.00 19.34 28.85
CA ILE A 387 3.41 20.50 28.02
C ILE A 387 3.00 21.81 28.70
N ASN A 388 1.78 21.90 29.23
CA ASN A 388 1.33 23.11 29.93
C ASN A 388 2.18 23.38 31.19
N SER A 389 2.63 22.33 31.88
CA SER A 389 3.56 22.43 33.02
C SER A 389 4.97 22.85 32.59
N TYR A 390 5.49 22.32 31.47
CA TYR A 390 6.77 22.71 30.86
C TYR A 390 6.80 24.19 30.47
N LEU A 391 5.72 24.68 29.85
CA LEU A 391 5.59 26.08 29.42
C LEU A 391 5.41 27.02 30.62
N THR A 392 4.62 26.61 31.61
CA THR A 392 4.41 27.38 32.86
C THR A 392 5.72 27.53 33.65
N SER A 393 6.50 26.46 33.80
CA SER A 393 7.78 26.51 34.53
C SER A 393 8.86 27.36 33.84
N ARG A 394 8.73 27.60 32.53
CA ARG A 394 9.58 28.50 31.73
C ARG A 394 9.00 29.90 31.52
N SER A 395 7.91 30.25 32.21
CA SER A 395 7.21 31.55 32.06
C SER A 395 6.71 31.86 30.64
N LEU A 396 6.50 30.83 29.80
CA LEU A 396 6.08 30.95 28.39
C LEU A 396 4.55 31.20 28.26
N ALA A 397 4.07 32.22 28.97
CA ALA A 397 2.65 32.46 29.23
C ALA A 397 1.82 32.88 28.00
N ASN A 398 2.45 33.25 26.89
CA ASN A 398 1.78 33.57 25.62
C ASN A 398 1.34 32.34 24.82
N TRP A 399 1.77 31.13 25.21
CA TRP A 399 1.31 29.88 24.62
C TRP A 399 -0.01 29.39 25.21
N GLN A 400 -0.89 28.88 24.37
CA GLN A 400 -2.06 28.08 24.76
C GLN A 400 -1.82 26.61 24.40
N VAL A 401 -2.28 25.67 25.23
CA VAL A 401 -2.18 24.22 24.98
C VAL A 401 -3.58 23.62 25.00
N ALA A 402 -3.94 22.77 24.04
CA ALA A 402 -5.27 22.16 23.96
C ALA A 402 -5.24 20.72 23.39
N PRO A 403 -6.02 19.76 23.94
CA PRO A 403 -6.24 18.47 23.31
C PRO A 403 -7.30 18.59 22.21
N TYR A 404 -7.02 18.12 20.99
CA TYR A 404 -8.06 17.93 19.97
C TYR A 404 -8.52 16.47 19.98
N LYS A 405 -9.70 16.22 20.56
CA LYS A 405 -10.30 14.89 20.73
C LYS A 405 -11.42 14.69 19.71
N TRP A 406 -11.20 13.80 18.74
CA TRP A 406 -12.10 13.55 17.61
C TRP A 406 -12.68 12.13 17.66
N LEU A 407 -13.05 11.69 18.88
CA LEU A 407 -13.45 10.33 19.24
C LEU A 407 -14.40 9.66 18.24
N LYS A 408 -15.45 10.34 17.77
CA LYS A 408 -16.45 9.79 16.83
C LYS A 408 -15.88 9.49 15.44
N GLY A 409 -14.84 10.20 15.01
CA GLY A 409 -14.15 9.97 13.74
C GLY A 409 -12.99 8.98 13.84
N ALA A 410 -12.37 8.89 15.03
CA ALA A 410 -11.22 8.03 15.31
C ALA A 410 -11.59 6.62 15.81
N GLN A 411 -12.63 6.49 16.66
CA GLN A 411 -13.06 5.22 17.22
C GLN A 411 -14.05 4.52 16.27
N ILE A 412 -13.48 3.79 15.31
CA ILE A 412 -14.25 3.07 14.29
C ILE A 412 -14.03 1.56 14.44
N PRO A 413 -15.12 0.76 14.55
CA PRO A 413 -15.02 -0.70 14.56
C PRO A 413 -14.25 -1.24 13.36
N LEU A 414 -13.46 -2.30 13.55
CA LEU A 414 -12.66 -2.93 12.48
C LEU A 414 -13.52 -3.23 11.23
N ILE A 415 -14.72 -3.77 11.43
CA ILE A 415 -15.77 -4.03 10.42
C ILE A 415 -16.37 -2.79 9.72
N LYS A 416 -15.82 -1.59 9.97
CA LYS A 416 -16.15 -0.33 9.29
C LYS A 416 -14.91 0.34 8.64
N GLY A 417 -13.85 -0.42 8.35
CA GLY A 417 -12.69 0.05 7.57
C GLY A 417 -11.46 0.48 8.40
N GLY A 418 -11.47 0.23 9.71
CA GLY A 418 -10.27 0.29 10.57
C GLY A 418 -9.53 1.63 10.52
N PRO A 419 -8.17 1.62 10.57
CA PRO A 419 -7.39 2.85 10.65
C PRO A 419 -7.48 3.72 9.38
N GLN A 420 -7.77 3.15 8.20
CA GLN A 420 -7.98 3.95 6.97
C GLN A 420 -9.20 4.86 7.07
N THR A 421 -10.30 4.37 7.66
CA THR A 421 -11.49 5.22 7.85
C THR A 421 -11.26 6.28 8.93
N ALA A 422 -10.45 6.00 9.96
CA ALA A 422 -9.97 7.04 10.86
C ALA A 422 -9.10 8.08 10.11
N LEU A 423 -8.15 7.66 9.28
CA LEU A 423 -7.29 8.54 8.49
C LEU A 423 -8.10 9.45 7.55
N GLU A 424 -9.07 8.93 6.81
CA GLU A 424 -9.94 9.73 5.94
C GLU A 424 -10.83 10.70 6.72
N ASN A 425 -11.32 10.32 7.90
CA ASN A 425 -12.01 11.25 8.79
C ASN A 425 -11.07 12.33 9.33
N GLY A 426 -9.83 11.97 9.66
CA GLY A 426 -8.77 12.91 10.05
C GLY A 426 -8.54 13.97 8.98
N LYS A 427 -8.49 13.59 7.69
CA LYS A 427 -8.41 14.52 6.55
C LYS A 427 -9.59 15.51 6.45
N GLN A 428 -10.74 15.26 7.10
CA GLN A 428 -11.87 16.20 7.13
C GLN A 428 -11.92 17.00 8.43
N GLU A 429 -11.73 16.35 9.58
CA GLU A 429 -11.60 17.00 10.90
C GLU A 429 -10.46 18.03 10.91
N GLY A 430 -9.33 17.71 10.28
CA GLY A 430 -8.19 18.62 10.15
C GLY A 430 -8.51 19.88 9.35
N LYS A 431 -9.44 19.81 8.39
CA LYS A 431 -9.87 21.01 7.65
C LYS A 431 -10.74 21.93 8.50
N ILE A 432 -11.64 21.33 9.29
CA ILE A 432 -12.49 22.05 10.26
C ILE A 432 -11.60 22.73 11.31
N LEU A 433 -10.61 22.02 11.84
CA LEU A 433 -9.64 22.54 12.80
C LEU A 433 -8.75 23.64 12.18
N GLY A 434 -8.27 23.45 10.95
CA GLY A 434 -7.41 24.43 10.26
C GLY A 434 -8.13 25.75 9.98
N ASP A 435 -9.40 25.69 9.56
CA ASP A 435 -10.25 26.87 9.37
C ASP A 435 -10.51 27.60 10.69
N CYS A 436 -10.80 26.84 11.76
CA CYS A 436 -10.94 27.32 13.13
C CYS A 436 -9.67 28.03 13.64
N ILE A 437 -8.48 27.48 13.39
CA ILE A 437 -7.21 28.06 13.83
C ILE A 437 -6.85 29.30 13.00
N ALA A 438 -6.93 29.22 11.67
CA ALA A 438 -6.56 30.31 10.78
C ALA A 438 -7.36 31.59 11.07
N ALA A 439 -8.67 31.47 11.34
CA ALA A 439 -9.55 32.58 11.67
C ALA A 439 -9.19 33.35 12.96
N GLN A 440 -8.28 32.82 13.79
CA GLN A 440 -7.93 33.39 15.10
C GLN A 440 -6.58 34.12 15.14
N GLY A 441 -5.85 34.18 14.02
CA GLY A 441 -4.61 34.95 13.89
C GLY A 441 -3.54 34.57 14.90
N TRP A 442 -3.30 33.26 15.09
CA TRP A 442 -2.14 32.77 15.83
C TRP A 442 -0.85 33.14 15.10
N THR A 443 0.23 33.42 15.82
CA THR A 443 1.54 33.65 15.20
C THR A 443 2.22 32.33 14.88
N ASP A 444 2.00 31.32 15.73
CA ASP A 444 2.65 30.03 15.68
C ASP A 444 1.67 28.94 16.14
N VAL A 445 1.65 27.81 15.43
CA VAL A 445 0.76 26.67 15.69
C VAL A 445 1.59 25.38 15.65
N TYR A 446 1.75 24.76 16.80
CA TYR A 446 2.50 23.53 17.01
C TYR A 446 1.55 22.35 17.15
N MET A 447 1.72 21.29 16.36
CA MET A 447 0.79 20.17 16.31
C MET A 447 1.53 18.83 16.39
N PHE A 448 1.12 17.94 17.31
CA PHE A 448 1.57 16.55 17.34
C PHE A 448 0.40 15.58 17.15
N ALA A 449 0.67 14.49 16.44
CA ALA A 449 -0.32 13.42 16.26
C ALA A 449 0.33 12.03 16.25
N HIS A 450 -0.35 11.08 16.89
CA HIS A 450 -0.01 9.65 16.83
C HIS A 450 -0.83 8.92 15.75
N SER A 451 -0.22 7.96 15.05
CA SER A 451 -0.92 7.02 14.15
C SER A 451 -1.79 7.75 13.10
N ALA A 452 -3.07 7.37 12.96
CA ALA A 452 -4.02 7.96 12.00
C ALA A 452 -4.29 9.47 12.17
N GLY A 453 -3.89 10.07 13.30
CA GLY A 453 -4.00 11.51 13.53
C GLY A 453 -3.04 12.33 12.65
N ALA A 454 -2.03 11.71 12.06
CA ALA A 454 -1.08 12.36 11.14
C ALA A 454 -1.79 13.10 9.99
N ALA A 455 -2.80 12.47 9.37
CA ALA A 455 -3.58 13.09 8.32
C ALA A 455 -4.46 14.26 8.79
N LEU A 456 -4.83 14.29 10.08
CA LEU A 456 -5.55 15.40 10.69
C LEU A 456 -4.65 16.63 10.79
N ILE A 457 -3.45 16.49 11.36
CA ILE A 457 -2.52 17.64 11.49
C ILE A 457 -1.97 18.09 10.13
N GLN A 458 -1.79 17.17 9.16
CA GLN A 458 -1.46 17.54 7.78
C GLN A 458 -2.56 18.38 7.12
N ALA A 459 -3.82 17.93 7.14
CA ALA A 459 -4.94 18.70 6.57
C ALA A 459 -5.19 20.02 7.33
N THR A 460 -4.83 20.08 8.62
CA THR A 460 -4.82 21.32 9.41
C THR A 460 -3.74 22.29 8.91
N ALA A 461 -2.51 21.80 8.67
CA ALA A 461 -1.40 22.60 8.15
C ALA A 461 -1.71 23.19 6.76
N GLU A 462 -2.26 22.38 5.85
CA GLU A 462 -2.69 22.80 4.50
C GLU A 462 -3.69 23.97 4.57
N ARG A 463 -4.67 23.90 5.48
CA ARG A 463 -5.68 24.96 5.63
C ARG A 463 -5.16 26.20 6.34
N ILE A 464 -4.30 26.05 7.35
CA ILE A 464 -3.63 27.22 7.96
C ILE A 464 -2.76 27.92 6.92
N ARG A 465 -1.96 27.20 6.13
CA ARG A 465 -1.13 27.79 5.06
C ARG A 465 -1.97 28.54 4.03
N ALA A 466 -3.12 27.98 3.64
CA ALA A 466 -4.01 28.58 2.63
C ALA A 466 -4.78 29.81 3.13
N LEU A 467 -5.06 29.92 4.43
CA LEU A 467 -5.94 30.95 5.00
C LEU A 467 -5.23 32.00 5.88
N SER A 468 -4.10 31.63 6.48
CA SER A 468 -3.26 32.50 7.31
C SER A 468 -1.77 32.21 7.04
N PRO A 469 -1.26 32.53 5.84
CA PRO A 469 0.09 32.15 5.39
C PRO A 469 1.24 32.73 6.23
N ASN A 470 0.96 33.75 7.06
CA ASN A 470 1.90 34.34 8.01
C ASN A 470 1.95 33.61 9.37
N THR A 471 1.08 32.63 9.60
CA THR A 471 1.11 31.77 10.79
C THR A 471 2.17 30.70 10.57
N LYS A 472 3.16 30.61 11.46
CA LYS A 472 4.09 29.49 11.45
C LYS A 472 3.39 28.20 11.87
N VAL A 473 3.64 27.12 11.16
CA VAL A 473 3.04 25.80 11.37
C VAL A 473 4.13 24.77 11.58
N TYR A 474 4.07 24.08 12.71
CA TYR A 474 5.00 23.02 13.08
C TYR A 474 4.25 21.69 13.23
N CYS A 475 4.72 20.64 12.55
CA CYS A 475 4.12 19.31 12.61
C CYS A 475 5.08 18.28 13.23
N VAL A 476 4.60 17.50 14.18
CA VAL A 476 5.30 16.34 14.74
C VAL A 476 4.45 15.09 14.54
N PHE A 477 4.99 14.17 13.78
CA PHE A 477 4.42 12.86 13.52
C PHE A 477 5.04 11.84 14.48
N LEU A 478 4.19 11.06 15.17
CA LEU A 478 4.58 10.01 16.10
C LEU A 478 4.02 8.67 15.59
N ASP A 479 4.88 7.80 15.09
CA ASP A 479 4.55 6.55 14.37
C ASP A 479 3.35 6.73 13.39
N PRO A 480 3.47 7.63 12.40
CA PRO A 480 2.33 8.06 11.58
C PRO A 480 1.79 6.93 10.71
N PHE A 481 0.46 6.81 10.68
CA PHE A 481 -0.18 5.94 9.70
C PHE A 481 -0.30 6.69 8.37
N VAL A 482 0.34 6.14 7.32
CA VAL A 482 0.50 6.79 6.00
C VAL A 482 -0.55 6.41 4.96
N GLY A 483 -1.55 5.59 5.33
CA GLY A 483 -2.56 5.08 4.40
C GLY A 483 -2.14 3.76 3.74
N PHE A 484 -3.13 2.91 3.40
CA PHE A 484 -2.89 1.68 2.61
C PHE A 484 -2.30 1.97 1.22
N ASP A 485 -2.47 3.19 0.71
CA ASP A 485 -1.91 3.67 -0.56
C ASP A 485 -0.53 4.33 -0.40
N TYR A 486 0.03 4.34 0.82
CA TYR A 486 1.25 5.04 1.21
C TYR A 486 1.27 6.55 0.90
N SER A 487 0.12 7.17 0.60
CA SER A 487 0.04 8.59 0.19
C SER A 487 0.60 9.56 1.23
N GLY A 488 0.58 9.18 2.52
CA GLY A 488 1.18 9.93 3.62
C GLY A 488 2.68 10.15 3.48
N ILE A 489 3.44 9.19 2.92
CA ILE A 489 4.91 9.29 2.72
C ILE A 489 5.29 10.55 1.94
N TYR A 490 4.52 10.85 0.89
CA TYR A 490 4.81 11.94 -0.04
C TYR A 490 4.10 13.26 0.33
N THR A 491 3.12 13.23 1.24
CA THR A 491 2.26 14.39 1.54
C THR A 491 2.48 14.97 2.93
N TYR A 492 2.73 14.15 3.95
CA TYR A 492 2.90 14.61 5.32
C TYR A 492 4.15 15.52 5.43
N GLY A 493 3.97 16.67 6.06
CA GLY A 493 4.98 17.71 6.23
C GLY A 493 4.92 18.85 5.20
N ASN A 494 4.36 18.62 3.99
CA ASN A 494 4.43 19.51 2.81
C ASN A 494 3.65 20.85 2.93
N SER A 495 3.25 21.27 4.13
CA SER A 495 2.62 22.59 4.37
C SER A 495 3.01 23.22 5.70
N ALA A 496 3.85 22.55 6.50
CA ALA A 496 4.47 23.11 7.68
C ALA A 496 5.69 23.97 7.30
N ASP A 497 6.10 24.91 8.15
CA ASP A 497 7.41 25.55 8.05
C ASP A 497 8.51 24.62 8.62
N TRP A 498 8.11 23.67 9.47
CA TRP A 498 8.98 22.66 10.07
C TRP A 498 8.18 21.37 10.36
N ALA A 499 8.70 20.22 9.94
CA ALA A 499 8.06 18.93 10.17
C ALA A 499 9.07 17.89 10.66
N VAL A 500 8.73 17.16 11.72
CA VAL A 500 9.56 16.10 12.32
C VAL A 500 8.76 14.80 12.41
N ASN A 501 9.41 13.67 12.16
CA ASN A 501 8.80 12.34 12.24
C ASN A 501 9.61 11.43 13.16
N TYR A 502 9.03 11.05 14.29
CA TYR A 502 9.57 10.00 15.16
C TYR A 502 8.84 8.70 14.85
N PHE A 503 9.57 7.67 14.42
CA PHE A 503 9.00 6.39 13.98
C PHE A 503 9.81 5.22 14.53
N THR A 504 9.22 4.02 14.48
CA THR A 504 9.95 2.77 14.72
C THR A 504 9.65 1.65 13.73
N ARG A 505 10.38 0.55 13.87
CA ARG A 505 10.17 -0.74 13.20
C ARG A 505 9.52 -1.67 14.24
N ASP A 506 8.32 -2.23 14.01
CA ASP A 506 7.56 -3.00 15.05
C ASP A 506 7.77 -4.55 15.04
N ILE A 507 7.81 -5.17 16.24
CA ILE A 507 7.87 -6.64 16.50
C ILE A 507 6.50 -7.29 16.63
N SER A 508 5.66 -6.69 17.48
CA SER A 508 4.47 -7.31 18.08
C SER A 508 3.45 -7.74 17.01
N THR A 509 3.54 -7.08 15.88
CA THR A 509 2.75 -7.25 14.67
C THR A 509 3.46 -8.07 13.58
N GLY A 510 4.77 -8.31 13.74
CA GLY A 510 5.70 -8.78 12.70
C GLY A 510 6.25 -7.65 11.81
N GLY A 511 5.82 -6.41 12.01
CA GLY A 511 5.34 -5.59 10.90
C GLY A 511 4.02 -6.21 10.43
N GLU A 512 2.89 -5.54 10.71
CA GLU A 512 1.55 -6.13 10.56
C GLU A 512 1.33 -6.87 9.23
N ILE A 513 0.39 -7.81 9.26
CA ILE A 513 -0.25 -8.43 8.08
C ILE A 513 -0.73 -7.35 7.06
N TRP A 514 -0.87 -6.10 7.53
CA TRP A 514 -1.05 -4.87 6.77
C TRP A 514 0.03 -3.83 7.17
N PRO A 515 0.99 -3.47 6.31
CA PRO A 515 2.10 -2.58 6.68
C PRO A 515 1.68 -1.11 6.89
N PHE A 516 1.21 -0.77 8.10
CA PHE A 516 0.59 0.52 8.41
C PHE A 516 1.57 1.68 8.71
N THR A 517 2.45 1.58 9.72
CA THR A 517 3.14 2.74 10.33
C THR A 517 4.67 2.68 10.21
N GLN A 518 5.21 2.68 8.99
CA GLN A 518 6.68 2.66 8.75
C GLN A 518 7.15 3.70 7.71
N GLY A 519 6.44 4.83 7.63
CA GLY A 519 6.74 5.89 6.67
C GLY A 519 7.93 6.74 7.09
N LEU A 520 9.05 6.61 6.38
CA LEU A 520 9.97 7.72 6.15
C LEU A 520 9.20 8.77 5.34
N LEU A 521 9.05 9.99 5.85
CA LEU A 521 8.25 11.05 5.22
C LEU A 521 9.15 11.97 4.42
N VAL A 522 8.87 12.14 3.13
CA VAL A 522 9.70 12.93 2.19
C VAL A 522 9.86 14.39 2.63
N ASN A 523 8.84 14.95 3.28
CA ASN A 523 8.78 16.37 3.66
C ASN A 523 8.95 16.60 5.17
N ALA A 524 9.56 15.66 5.90
CA ALA A 524 9.89 15.83 7.32
C ALA A 524 11.33 15.40 7.63
N HIS A 525 11.86 15.87 8.75
CA HIS A 525 13.09 15.35 9.35
C HIS A 525 12.75 14.03 10.06
N ASN A 526 13.17 12.92 9.47
CA ASN A 526 12.91 11.57 9.99
C ASN A 526 13.91 11.20 11.09
N ILE A 527 13.42 10.65 12.19
CA ILE A 527 14.20 10.26 13.37
C ILE A 527 13.82 8.83 13.75
N ASP A 528 14.75 7.89 13.57
CA ASP A 528 14.54 6.48 13.91
C ASP A 528 14.83 6.27 15.40
N VAL A 529 13.78 6.04 16.20
CA VAL A 529 13.91 5.84 17.66
C VAL A 529 13.89 4.35 18.05
N THR A 530 13.89 3.44 17.07
CA THR A 530 13.94 1.98 17.28
C THR A 530 15.13 1.55 18.15
N PRO A 531 16.36 2.10 17.98
CA PRO A 531 17.51 1.67 18.78
C PRO A 531 17.38 2.00 20.28
N LEU A 532 16.52 2.94 20.65
CA LEU A 532 16.39 3.42 22.04
C LEU A 532 15.34 2.69 22.87
N ASP A 533 14.44 1.89 22.28
CA ASP A 533 13.45 1.14 23.06
C ASP A 533 14.17 0.14 23.99
N PRO A 534 13.98 0.21 25.33
CA PRO A 534 14.53 -0.77 26.25
C PRO A 534 13.91 -2.17 26.10
N ASN A 535 12.77 -2.27 25.40
CA ASN A 535 12.03 -3.51 25.14
C ASN A 535 12.18 -4.03 23.70
N LYS A 536 13.08 -3.45 22.88
CA LYS A 536 13.34 -3.96 21.53
C LYS A 536 13.71 -5.44 21.57
N ILE A 537 13.13 -6.22 20.67
CA ILE A 537 13.52 -7.61 20.46
C ILE A 537 14.31 -7.69 19.15
N THR A 538 15.39 -8.45 19.19
CA THR A 538 16.10 -8.90 18.00
C THR A 538 15.68 -10.33 17.70
N THR A 539 15.20 -10.59 16.48
CA THR A 539 14.64 -11.89 16.11
C THR A 539 15.25 -12.38 14.80
N LEU A 540 15.89 -13.56 14.82
CA LEU A 540 16.19 -14.33 13.62
C LEU A 540 14.89 -14.94 13.07
N LYS A 541 14.56 -14.65 11.82
CA LYS A 541 13.51 -15.32 11.04
C LYS A 541 14.12 -16.24 9.99
N PHE A 542 13.31 -17.22 9.59
CA PHE A 542 13.63 -18.28 8.65
C PHE A 542 12.36 -18.50 7.80
N HIS A 543 12.41 -18.27 6.49
CA HIS A 543 11.22 -18.32 5.62
C HIS A 543 11.19 -19.54 4.70
N SER A 544 9.99 -20.02 4.35
CA SER A 544 9.79 -21.16 3.44
C SER A 544 8.78 -20.85 2.34
N SER A 545 8.88 -21.58 1.23
CA SER A 545 7.89 -21.63 0.14
C SER A 545 7.32 -23.04 -0.04
N ALA A 546 6.18 -23.16 -0.72
CA ALA A 546 5.54 -24.45 -1.02
C ALA A 546 6.32 -25.33 -2.02
N SER A 547 7.41 -24.82 -2.60
CA SER A 547 8.33 -25.55 -3.49
C SER A 547 9.60 -26.05 -2.80
N GLY A 548 9.84 -25.69 -1.53
CA GLY A 548 10.97 -26.21 -0.74
C GLY A 548 12.23 -25.33 -0.72
N GLU A 549 12.16 -24.09 -1.18
CA GLU A 549 13.21 -23.08 -1.02
C GLU A 549 13.05 -22.33 0.31
N PHE A 550 14.17 -21.89 0.88
CA PHE A 550 14.24 -21.18 2.15
C PHE A 550 15.29 -20.07 2.11
N GLU A 551 15.06 -18.98 2.86
CA GLU A 551 15.95 -17.81 2.95
C GLU A 551 15.97 -17.21 4.38
N PRO A 552 17.15 -17.03 4.98
CA PRO A 552 17.22 -16.38 6.78
C PRO A 552 16.98 -14.86 6.85
N CYS A 553 16.70 -14.23 8.02
CA CYS A 553 16.83 -12.77 8.24
C CYS A 553 16.59 -12.27 9.68
N THR A 554 17.53 -11.48 10.23
CA THR A 554 17.37 -10.75 11.49
C THR A 554 16.47 -9.53 11.34
N LYS A 555 15.76 -9.20 12.43
CA LYS A 555 14.97 -7.98 12.55
C LYS A 555 15.13 -7.42 13.97
N THR A 556 15.62 -6.18 14.12
CA THR A 556 15.52 -5.41 15.38
C THR A 556 14.26 -4.57 15.36
N VAL A 557 13.42 -4.71 16.40
CA VAL A 557 12.02 -4.29 16.31
C VAL A 557 11.38 -4.01 17.69
N THR A 558 10.43 -3.09 17.76
CA THR A 558 9.86 -2.42 18.97
C THR A 558 8.32 -2.42 18.99
N SER A 559 7.68 -1.60 19.84
CA SER A 559 6.21 -1.42 19.83
C SER A 559 5.73 -0.11 19.18
N HIS A 560 4.58 -0.13 18.51
CA HIS A 560 3.90 1.02 17.87
C HIS A 560 3.76 2.27 18.76
N ASN A 561 3.62 2.11 20.08
CA ASN A 561 3.50 3.23 21.01
C ASN A 561 4.85 3.87 21.37
N TRP A 562 5.99 3.22 21.08
CA TRP A 562 7.29 3.69 21.55
C TRP A 562 7.65 5.12 21.11
N PRO A 563 7.40 5.60 19.87
CA PRO A 563 7.64 7.00 19.51
C PRO A 563 6.82 8.00 20.33
N LEU A 564 5.62 7.61 20.78
CA LEU A 564 4.80 8.43 21.68
C LEU A 564 5.38 8.44 23.10
N ASP A 565 5.72 7.28 23.66
CA ASP A 565 6.30 7.17 25.00
C ASP A 565 7.67 7.86 25.11
N PHE A 566 8.52 7.68 24.09
CA PHE A 566 9.76 8.43 23.88
C PHE A 566 9.53 9.95 23.95
N PHE A 567 8.58 10.47 23.15
CA PHE A 567 8.32 11.91 23.08
C PHE A 567 7.76 12.44 24.41
N MET A 568 6.91 11.67 25.10
CA MET A 568 6.36 11.96 26.42
C MET A 568 7.44 12.09 27.52
N ASN A 569 8.46 11.24 27.50
CA ASN A 569 9.58 11.32 28.43
C ASN A 569 10.37 12.63 28.24
N THR A 570 10.59 13.07 27.00
CA THR A 570 11.30 14.35 26.72
C THR A 570 10.56 15.59 27.26
N ILE A 571 9.22 15.58 27.28
CA ILE A 571 8.41 16.69 27.80
C ILE A 571 8.50 16.75 29.33
N THR A 572 8.48 15.60 30.00
CA THR A 572 8.41 15.53 31.47
C THR A 572 9.78 15.61 32.15
N GLY A 573 10.86 15.24 31.45
CA GLY A 573 12.20 15.13 32.04
C GLY A 573 12.42 13.87 32.89
N ASN A 574 11.40 13.00 33.01
CA ASN A 574 11.52 11.73 33.72
C ASN A 574 12.23 10.69 32.84
N GLY A 575 13.21 9.98 33.41
CA GLY A 575 13.91 8.89 32.69
C GLY A 575 14.86 9.35 31.57
N VAL A 576 15.13 10.65 31.44
CA VAL A 576 16.04 11.21 30.43
C VAL A 576 17.50 10.87 30.77
N THR A 577 18.00 9.74 30.23
CA THR A 577 19.43 9.46 30.06
C THR A 577 20.07 10.45 29.07
N SER A 578 21.40 10.43 28.98
CA SER A 578 22.19 11.17 27.99
C SER A 578 21.71 11.00 26.55
N ASP A 579 21.16 9.83 26.24
CA ASP A 579 20.84 9.37 24.88
C ASP A 579 19.52 9.97 24.38
N TYR A 580 18.75 10.56 25.30
CA TYR A 580 17.56 11.38 25.03
C TYR A 580 17.87 12.89 25.09
N GLU A 581 19.08 13.31 25.46
CA GLU A 581 19.39 14.72 25.68
C GLU A 581 19.32 15.52 24.38
N GLY A 582 18.35 16.44 24.32
CA GLY A 582 18.12 17.30 23.16
C GLY A 582 17.15 16.75 22.12
N PHE A 583 16.53 15.59 22.31
CA PHE A 583 15.45 15.12 21.43
C PHE A 583 14.05 15.57 21.89
N GLY A 584 13.04 15.33 21.04
CA GLY A 584 11.62 15.52 21.39
C GLY A 584 11.14 16.97 21.32
N PHE A 585 10.42 17.44 22.33
CA PHE A 585 9.80 18.79 22.34
C PHE A 585 10.83 19.93 22.24
N ALA A 586 12.08 19.69 22.65
CA ALA A 586 13.19 20.63 22.55
C ALA A 586 13.66 20.92 21.10
N LEU A 587 13.34 20.04 20.13
CA LEU A 587 13.69 20.20 18.70
C LEU A 587 12.67 21.03 17.90
N SER A 588 11.89 21.86 18.60
CA SER A 588 11.09 22.92 17.99
C SER A 588 11.96 24.14 17.68
N GLU A 589 11.64 24.92 16.64
CA GLU A 589 12.42 26.12 16.27
C GLU A 589 12.46 27.17 17.41
N ASP A 590 11.38 27.27 18.20
CA ASP A 590 11.30 28.09 19.42
C ASP A 590 12.07 27.50 20.61
N GLY A 591 12.54 26.25 20.54
CA GLY A 591 13.16 25.49 21.63
C GLY A 591 14.51 26.04 22.10
N ASN A 592 15.11 26.96 21.32
CA ASN A 592 16.36 27.66 21.62
C ASN A 592 17.54 26.70 21.92
N TRP A 593 17.59 25.58 21.20
CA TRP A 593 18.56 24.50 21.39
C TRP A 593 19.93 24.85 20.76
N PRO A 594 21.08 24.61 21.45
CA PRO A 594 22.39 25.10 21.00
C PRO A 594 23.02 24.31 19.83
N TYR A 595 22.43 23.18 19.42
CA TYR A 595 22.89 22.37 18.28
C TYR A 595 21.89 22.43 17.12
N PRO A 596 21.95 23.45 16.25
CA PRO A 596 20.99 23.54 15.15
C PRO A 596 21.09 22.33 14.20
N LEU A 597 19.95 21.66 13.94
CA LEU A 597 19.81 20.51 13.01
C LEU A 597 20.06 20.85 11.52
N VAL A 598 20.71 21.99 11.24
CA VAL A 598 20.97 22.56 9.92
C VAL A 598 21.62 21.63 8.87
N PRO A 599 22.45 20.61 9.18
CA PRO A 599 22.91 19.67 8.15
C PRO A 599 21.85 18.66 7.67
N TYR A 600 20.75 18.47 8.40
CA TYR A 600 19.71 17.49 8.05
C TYR A 600 18.57 18.17 7.28
N THR A 601 18.49 17.93 5.97
CA THR A 601 17.31 18.30 5.16
C THR A 601 16.14 17.36 5.40
N PRO A 602 14.88 17.77 5.12
CA PRO A 602 13.77 16.84 4.99
C PRO A 602 14.06 15.82 3.86
N GLY A 603 13.68 14.56 4.04
CA GLY A 603 13.94 13.51 3.07
C GLY A 603 13.98 12.12 3.69
N ASN A 604 14.12 11.10 2.84
CA ASN A 604 13.96 9.69 3.24
C ASN A 604 15.15 9.10 4.02
N ASP A 605 16.24 9.84 4.23
CA ASP A 605 17.37 9.39 5.05
C ASP A 605 17.12 9.79 6.53
N PRO A 606 16.86 8.82 7.44
CA PRO A 606 16.57 9.15 8.83
C PRO A 606 17.84 9.51 9.59
N ALA A 607 17.73 10.51 10.47
CA ALA A 607 18.65 10.66 11.59
C ALA A 607 18.47 9.45 12.52
N GLN A 608 19.35 8.46 12.38
CA GLN A 608 19.43 7.33 13.30
C GLN A 608 19.97 7.84 14.64
N ILE A 609 19.20 7.72 15.72
CA ILE A 609 19.78 7.95 17.05
C ILE A 609 20.67 6.75 17.36
N LEU A 610 21.95 7.02 17.65
CA LEU A 610 23.05 6.07 17.49
C LEU A 610 22.88 4.77 18.31
N GLY A 611 22.47 3.71 17.61
CA GLY A 611 22.51 2.33 18.06
C GLY A 611 22.52 1.41 16.83
N THR A 612 23.25 0.30 16.91
CA THR A 612 23.61 -0.52 15.74
C THR A 612 22.40 -1.15 15.04
N PRO A 613 22.24 -0.97 13.71
CA PRO A 613 21.32 -1.76 12.90
C PRO A 613 21.75 -3.24 12.86
N ASP A 614 20.78 -4.15 12.85
CA ASP A 614 20.99 -5.58 12.60
C ASP A 614 20.57 -5.90 11.14
N PRO A 615 21.43 -6.49 10.28
CA PRO A 615 21.34 -6.22 8.84
C PRO A 615 20.99 -7.42 7.94
N THR A 616 20.96 -8.66 8.43
CA THR A 616 21.33 -9.81 7.57
C THR A 616 20.35 -10.98 7.51
N CYS A 617 20.24 -11.55 6.30
CA CYS A 617 19.56 -12.82 5.99
C CYS A 617 20.30 -14.04 6.57
N VAL A 618 19.88 -15.32 6.64
CA VAL A 618 19.28 -16.41 5.73
C VAL A 618 17.39 -18.65 6.53
N THR A 619 16.99 -19.83 5.94
CA THR A 619 17.52 -21.20 6.18
C THR A 619 18.20 -21.71 4.90
N GLU A 620 19.36 -22.37 4.92
CA GLU A 620 19.58 -23.64 5.64
C GLU A 620 18.45 -24.67 5.48
N VAL A 621 17.98 -24.80 4.24
CA VAL A 621 17.84 -26.13 3.61
C VAL A 621 18.90 -27.10 4.17
N GLN A 622 18.59 -28.38 4.33
CA GLN A 622 19.63 -29.38 4.61
C GLN A 622 20.50 -29.59 3.36
N LEU A 623 21.54 -28.77 3.25
CA LEU A 623 22.48 -28.74 2.15
C LEU A 623 23.56 -29.81 2.34
N THR A 624 23.70 -30.71 1.38
CA THR A 624 24.94 -31.49 1.23
C THR A 624 26.08 -30.52 0.98
N PRO A 625 27.11 -30.43 1.85
CA PRO A 625 28.21 -29.49 1.65
C PRO A 625 28.98 -29.80 0.36
N ALA A 626 29.40 -28.76 -0.35
CA ALA A 626 30.36 -28.93 -1.43
C ALA A 626 31.67 -29.44 -0.83
N THR A 627 32.15 -30.60 -1.28
CA THR A 627 33.40 -31.19 -0.78
C THR A 627 34.60 -30.39 -1.28
N TRP A 628 35.01 -29.40 -0.49
CA TRP A 628 36.24 -28.66 -0.69
C TRP A 628 37.44 -29.61 -0.55
N ASN A 629 38.19 -29.80 -1.64
CA ASN A 629 39.28 -30.78 -1.73
C ASN A 629 40.65 -30.18 -1.36
N ASN A 630 40.66 -29.27 -0.39
CA ASN A 630 41.76 -28.36 -0.02
C ASN A 630 42.20 -27.36 -1.12
N THR A 631 41.63 -27.40 -2.33
CA THR A 631 42.06 -26.52 -3.44
C THR A 631 40.89 -25.88 -4.21
N LEU A 632 39.82 -26.62 -4.49
CA LEU A 632 38.67 -26.18 -5.30
C LEU A 632 37.33 -26.52 -4.62
N ILE A 633 36.27 -25.82 -5.04
CA ILE A 633 34.88 -26.02 -4.58
C ILE A 633 34.04 -26.64 -5.71
N ASP A 634 33.47 -27.83 -5.48
CA ASP A 634 32.56 -28.46 -6.45
C ASP A 634 31.13 -27.92 -6.31
N PHE A 635 30.72 -27.08 -7.26
CA PHE A 635 29.38 -26.49 -7.31
C PHE A 635 28.30 -27.38 -7.95
N THR A 636 28.60 -28.62 -8.35
CA THR A 636 27.63 -29.48 -9.05
C THR A 636 26.42 -29.85 -8.20
N GLN A 637 26.58 -29.96 -6.87
CA GLN A 637 25.52 -30.31 -5.91
C GLN A 637 24.86 -29.09 -5.23
N SER A 638 25.34 -27.87 -5.50
CA SER A 638 24.88 -26.66 -4.81
C SER A 638 23.43 -26.28 -5.16
N PRO A 639 22.67 -25.62 -4.27
CA PRO A 639 21.37 -25.02 -4.59
C PRO A 639 21.53 -23.87 -5.59
N THR A 640 20.47 -23.56 -6.32
CA THR A 640 20.45 -22.49 -7.34
C THR A 640 19.07 -21.88 -7.44
N VAL A 641 19.00 -20.56 -7.24
CA VAL A 641 17.77 -19.77 -7.36
C VAL A 641 17.91 -18.87 -8.58
N GLN A 642 17.00 -19.00 -9.54
CA GLN A 642 16.99 -18.22 -10.77
C GLN A 642 15.57 -17.71 -11.05
N SER A 643 15.48 -16.48 -11.57
CA SER A 643 14.25 -16.00 -12.19
C SER A 643 13.98 -16.73 -13.52
N ASP A 644 12.72 -16.71 -13.98
CA ASP A 644 12.23 -17.39 -15.21
C ASP A 644 13.01 -17.08 -16.51
N THR A 645 13.89 -16.08 -16.47
CA THR A 645 14.66 -15.55 -17.61
C THR A 645 16.18 -15.59 -17.41
N GLY A 646 16.65 -15.96 -16.21
CA GLY A 646 18.06 -16.21 -15.94
C GLY A 646 18.44 -17.67 -16.20
N THR A 647 19.72 -17.94 -16.45
CA THR A 647 20.22 -19.32 -16.50
C THR A 647 21.55 -19.48 -15.77
N ILE A 648 21.70 -20.61 -15.07
CA ILE A 648 22.92 -21.03 -14.38
C ILE A 648 23.42 -22.34 -14.99
N LEU A 649 24.69 -22.36 -15.40
CA LEU A 649 25.38 -23.56 -15.88
C LEU A 649 26.54 -23.91 -14.95
N LYS A 650 26.34 -24.92 -14.10
CA LYS A 650 27.39 -25.58 -13.31
C LYS A 650 28.18 -26.54 -14.19
N ARG A 651 29.47 -26.71 -13.93
CA ARG A 651 30.34 -27.68 -14.61
C ARG A 651 31.17 -28.48 -13.60
N SER A 652 31.59 -29.68 -14.00
CA SER A 652 32.39 -30.62 -13.20
C SER A 652 33.86 -30.22 -13.03
N ASP A 653 34.28 -29.11 -13.63
CA ASP A 653 35.62 -28.51 -13.51
C ASP A 653 35.67 -27.39 -12.44
N SER A 654 34.67 -27.34 -11.55
CA SER A 654 34.43 -26.26 -10.56
C SER A 654 34.12 -24.88 -11.17
N SER A 655 33.93 -24.77 -12.49
CA SER A 655 33.52 -23.53 -13.14
C SER A 655 32.00 -23.39 -13.25
N ILE A 656 31.54 -22.15 -13.30
CA ILE A 656 30.13 -21.78 -13.32
C ILE A 656 29.90 -20.64 -14.31
N LYS A 657 28.71 -20.56 -14.88
CA LYS A 657 28.28 -19.46 -15.73
C LYS A 657 26.88 -18.98 -15.31
N LEU A 658 26.73 -17.68 -15.10
CA LEU A 658 25.49 -17.00 -14.75
C LEU A 658 25.04 -16.11 -15.92
N SER A 659 23.74 -15.87 -16.05
CA SER A 659 23.16 -14.97 -17.07
C SER A 659 21.87 -14.33 -16.56
N SER A 660 21.71 -13.02 -16.77
CA SER A 660 20.69 -12.20 -16.10
C SER A 660 19.33 -12.17 -16.80
N GLY A 661 18.27 -11.96 -16.02
CA GLY A 661 16.96 -11.49 -16.50
C GLY A 661 16.13 -10.85 -15.37
N SER A 662 16.32 -11.39 -14.17
CA SER A 662 16.18 -10.76 -12.85
C SER A 662 17.15 -11.50 -11.91
N PRO A 663 17.54 -10.96 -10.72
CA PRO A 663 18.69 -11.44 -9.93
C PRO A 663 18.85 -12.96 -9.87
N VAL A 664 20.04 -13.43 -10.26
CA VAL A 664 20.38 -14.86 -10.38
C VAL A 664 21.40 -15.23 -9.31
N TRP A 665 21.11 -16.27 -8.54
CA TRP A 665 21.87 -16.64 -7.34
C TRP A 665 22.35 -18.09 -7.37
N LEU A 666 23.60 -18.27 -6.98
CA LEU A 666 24.21 -19.55 -6.64
C LEU A 666 24.75 -19.44 -5.20
N ALA A 667 24.36 -20.36 -4.33
CA ALA A 667 24.88 -20.45 -2.97
C ALA A 667 25.33 -21.89 -2.68
N THR A 668 26.24 -22.10 -1.75
CA THR A 668 26.64 -23.46 -1.32
C THR A 668 27.18 -23.47 0.10
N LEU A 669 26.95 -24.56 0.84
CA LEU A 669 27.75 -24.83 2.02
C LEU A 669 29.16 -25.26 1.63
N VAL A 670 30.13 -24.76 2.39
CA VAL A 670 31.54 -25.14 2.41
C VAL A 670 31.87 -25.58 3.83
N SER A 671 32.49 -26.74 4.00
CA SER A 671 33.02 -27.19 5.29
C SER A 671 34.54 -27.38 5.18
N SER A 672 35.31 -26.73 6.06
CA SER A 672 36.78 -26.81 6.07
C SER A 672 37.30 -27.38 7.40
N THR A 673 38.32 -28.23 7.34
CA THR A 673 38.96 -28.82 8.54
C THR A 673 39.93 -27.85 9.24
N ASN A 674 40.35 -26.80 8.53
CA ASN A 674 41.21 -25.71 9.01
C ASN A 674 40.47 -24.36 8.89
N PRO A 675 40.92 -23.30 9.60
CA PRO A 675 40.44 -21.93 9.37
C PRO A 675 40.80 -21.44 7.96
N LEU A 676 39.94 -20.61 7.39
CA LEU A 676 40.10 -19.96 6.09
C LEU A 676 39.65 -18.50 6.20
N ASN A 677 40.22 -17.59 5.39
CA ASN A 677 39.84 -16.17 5.41
C ASN A 677 40.04 -15.43 4.06
N VAL A 678 40.35 -16.17 3.00
CA VAL A 678 40.52 -15.64 1.63
C VAL A 678 39.79 -16.55 0.63
N ILE A 679 39.11 -15.92 -0.33
CA ILE A 679 38.63 -16.55 -1.56
C ILE A 679 39.29 -15.87 -2.75
N SER A 680 39.65 -16.63 -3.79
CA SER A 680 40.08 -16.07 -5.07
C SER A 680 39.55 -16.86 -6.26
N PHE A 681 39.31 -16.17 -7.38
CA PHE A 681 38.76 -16.73 -8.61
C PHE A 681 38.99 -15.81 -9.82
N ASP A 682 38.88 -16.36 -11.03
CA ASP A 682 38.88 -15.60 -12.28
C ASP A 682 37.45 -15.32 -12.76
N THR A 683 37.21 -14.19 -13.43
CA THR A 683 35.93 -13.88 -14.09
C THR A 683 36.09 -13.51 -15.56
N GLU A 684 35.06 -13.86 -16.34
CA GLU A 684 34.93 -13.52 -17.76
C GLU A 684 33.52 -12.99 -18.05
N PHE A 685 33.37 -11.71 -18.39
CA PHE A 685 32.07 -11.16 -18.84
C PHE A 685 31.95 -11.33 -20.36
N ILE A 686 30.91 -12.03 -20.81
CA ILE A 686 30.72 -12.52 -22.19
C ILE A 686 29.34 -12.14 -22.75
N SER A 687 28.87 -10.96 -22.35
CA SER A 687 27.57 -10.38 -22.65
C SER A 687 27.48 -9.73 -24.03
N LEU A 688 26.26 -9.31 -24.40
CA LEU A 688 26.07 -8.43 -25.55
C LEU A 688 26.47 -6.98 -25.21
N SER A 689 27.02 -6.27 -26.20
CA SER A 689 27.47 -4.88 -26.02
C SER A 689 26.34 -3.98 -25.53
N GLY A 690 26.61 -3.24 -24.44
CA GLY A 690 25.62 -2.39 -23.75
C GLY A 690 24.98 -3.02 -22.51
N ALA A 691 25.26 -4.29 -22.20
CA ALA A 691 24.92 -4.89 -20.90
C ALA A 691 25.56 -4.12 -19.73
N GLN A 692 24.89 -4.16 -18.58
CA GLN A 692 25.38 -3.57 -17.32
C GLN A 692 24.96 -4.45 -16.15
N GLY A 693 25.78 -5.43 -15.78
CA GLY A 693 25.59 -6.28 -14.62
C GLY A 693 26.56 -6.01 -13.47
N LEU A 694 26.19 -6.52 -12.29
CA LEU A 694 27.02 -6.52 -11.09
C LEU A 694 27.06 -7.95 -10.54
N LEU A 695 28.25 -8.53 -10.45
CA LEU A 695 28.50 -9.78 -9.74
C LEU A 695 28.85 -9.44 -8.28
N THR A 696 28.07 -9.94 -7.32
CA THR A 696 28.30 -9.76 -5.87
C THR A 696 28.70 -11.07 -5.22
N VAL A 697 29.65 -11.01 -4.29
CA VAL A 697 30.22 -12.16 -3.56
C VAL A 697 29.85 -12.07 -2.08
N VAL A 698 29.34 -13.16 -1.52
CA VAL A 698 28.86 -13.24 -0.14
C VAL A 698 29.55 -14.40 0.59
N TRP A 699 29.96 -14.18 1.83
CA TRP A 699 30.40 -15.23 2.75
C TRP A 699 29.56 -15.18 4.03
N ASP A 700 28.94 -16.31 4.37
CA ASP A 700 27.84 -16.44 5.31
C ASP A 700 26.71 -15.43 5.00
N ASP A 701 26.69 -14.31 5.71
CA ASP A 701 25.74 -13.22 5.56
C ASP A 701 26.38 -11.89 5.10
N GLN A 702 27.72 -11.84 5.00
CA GLN A 702 28.48 -10.64 4.65
C GLN A 702 28.76 -10.54 3.15
N VAL A 703 28.50 -9.37 2.55
CA VAL A 703 29.02 -9.06 1.21
C VAL A 703 30.52 -8.76 1.33
N ILE A 704 31.35 -9.60 0.72
CA ILE A 704 32.82 -9.54 0.82
C ILE A 704 33.49 -8.96 -0.44
N GLY A 705 32.73 -8.77 -1.51
CA GLY A 705 33.23 -8.23 -2.76
C GLY A 705 32.14 -8.01 -3.80
N SER A 706 32.42 -7.18 -4.81
CA SER A 706 31.60 -7.09 -6.02
C SER A 706 32.44 -6.65 -7.24
N ILE A 707 31.94 -6.96 -8.43
CA ILE A 707 32.60 -6.77 -9.72
C ILE A 707 31.55 -6.23 -10.71
N ASP A 708 31.70 -4.97 -11.12
CA ASP A 708 30.79 -4.25 -12.03
C ASP A 708 31.27 -4.37 -13.48
N GLU A 709 30.44 -4.96 -14.33
CA GLU A 709 30.71 -5.23 -15.75
C GLU A 709 31.14 -3.99 -16.55
N ARG A 710 30.68 -2.79 -16.13
CA ARG A 710 30.92 -1.53 -16.85
C ARG A 710 32.35 -1.03 -16.76
N ILE A 711 33.13 -1.53 -15.80
CA ILE A 711 34.44 -0.99 -15.43
C ILE A 711 35.57 -2.04 -15.44
N VAL A 712 35.29 -3.30 -15.81
CA VAL A 712 36.29 -4.39 -15.78
C VAL A 712 36.51 -5.07 -17.12
N SER A 713 37.75 -5.51 -17.32
CA SER A 713 38.08 -6.62 -18.21
C SER A 713 38.26 -7.91 -17.40
N ASN A 714 38.17 -9.05 -18.08
CA ASN A 714 38.41 -10.39 -17.53
C ASN A 714 39.70 -10.43 -16.69
N ASN A 715 39.61 -10.86 -15.42
CA ASN A 715 40.69 -10.72 -14.43
C ASN A 715 40.56 -11.74 -13.28
N HIS A 716 41.65 -11.87 -12.51
CA HIS A 716 41.67 -12.56 -11.22
C HIS A 716 41.24 -11.61 -10.10
N TYR A 717 40.40 -12.10 -9.18
CA TYR A 717 39.90 -11.36 -8.03
C TYR A 717 40.13 -12.13 -6.74
N THR A 718 40.49 -11.41 -5.68
CA THR A 718 40.75 -11.97 -4.35
C THR A 718 40.00 -11.14 -3.32
N PHE A 719 39.14 -11.80 -2.53
CA PHE A 719 38.36 -11.17 -1.47
C PHE A 719 38.69 -11.83 -0.13
N ARG A 720 38.68 -11.04 0.95
CA ARG A 720 38.91 -11.53 2.32
C ARG A 720 37.60 -11.55 3.11
N TYR A 721 37.51 -12.48 4.05
CA TYR A 721 36.37 -12.65 4.96
C TYR A 721 36.87 -12.96 6.39
N PRO A 722 36.03 -12.88 7.44
CA PRO A 722 36.44 -13.23 8.80
C PRO A 722 36.95 -14.67 8.91
N ASN A 723 37.90 -14.95 9.81
CA ASN A 723 38.45 -16.29 9.97
C ASN A 723 37.36 -17.34 10.25
N SER A 724 37.19 -18.28 9.32
CA SER A 724 36.24 -19.39 9.43
C SER A 724 36.59 -20.31 10.60
N ILE A 725 35.58 -20.94 11.21
CA ILE A 725 35.81 -21.83 12.35
C ILE A 725 36.13 -23.23 11.81
N ALA A 726 37.30 -23.75 12.19
CA ALA A 726 37.75 -25.08 11.79
C ALA A 726 36.73 -26.18 12.18
N ASN A 727 36.35 -27.01 11.21
CA ASN A 727 35.35 -28.07 11.31
C ASN A 727 33.91 -27.57 11.49
N SER A 728 33.61 -26.35 11.05
CA SER A 728 32.24 -25.84 10.88
C SER A 728 31.87 -25.71 9.39
N SER A 729 30.59 -25.42 9.13
CA SER A 729 30.07 -25.15 7.79
C SER A 729 29.75 -23.67 7.65
N HIS A 730 30.09 -23.11 6.50
CA HIS A 730 29.89 -21.72 6.11
C HIS A 730 29.21 -21.64 4.74
N THR A 731 28.52 -20.56 4.44
CA THR A 731 27.87 -20.36 3.12
C THR A 731 28.73 -19.49 2.21
N LEU A 732 28.95 -19.92 0.97
CA LEU A 732 29.51 -19.08 -0.10
C LEU A 732 28.42 -18.77 -1.13
N GLY A 733 28.17 -17.48 -1.36
CA GLY A 733 27.14 -16.97 -2.27
C GLY A 733 27.69 -16.11 -3.42
N LEU A 734 27.06 -16.22 -4.59
CA LEU A 734 27.35 -15.45 -5.79
C LEU A 734 26.05 -15.00 -6.46
N ARG A 735 25.91 -13.70 -6.70
CA ARG A 735 24.71 -13.04 -7.26
C ARG A 735 25.07 -12.27 -8.54
N LEU A 736 24.30 -12.42 -9.61
CA LEU A 736 24.36 -11.55 -10.80
C LEU A 736 23.06 -10.74 -10.96
N ASP A 737 23.17 -9.42 -10.89
CA ASP A 737 22.12 -8.46 -11.31
C ASP A 737 22.37 -7.96 -12.74
N SER A 738 21.34 -7.40 -13.39
CA SER A 738 21.48 -6.49 -14.54
C SER A 738 20.60 -5.26 -14.34
N PHE A 739 21.14 -4.10 -14.70
CA PHE A 739 20.47 -2.79 -14.62
C PHE A 739 19.96 -2.32 -15.99
N THR A 740 19.95 -3.20 -16.99
CA THR A 740 19.47 -2.92 -18.35
C THR A 740 18.59 -4.06 -18.86
N ASN A 741 17.84 -3.79 -19.92
CA ASN A 741 17.14 -4.82 -20.70
C ASN A 741 18.05 -5.66 -21.62
N ILE A 742 19.37 -5.48 -21.53
CA ILE A 742 20.37 -6.29 -22.23
C ILE A 742 20.92 -7.31 -21.23
N GLN A 743 21.01 -8.57 -21.66
CA GLN A 743 21.42 -9.67 -20.80
C GLN A 743 22.92 -9.61 -20.50
N SER A 744 23.25 -9.44 -19.21
CA SER A 744 24.59 -9.63 -18.66
C SER A 744 24.86 -11.13 -18.44
N ILE A 745 26.09 -11.56 -18.67
CA ILE A 745 26.53 -12.95 -18.66
C ILE A 745 27.97 -13.01 -18.15
N VAL A 746 28.20 -13.73 -17.05
CA VAL A 746 29.55 -13.93 -16.47
C VAL A 746 29.88 -15.42 -16.32
N ALA A 747 31.08 -15.80 -16.70
CA ALA A 747 31.70 -17.08 -16.34
C ALA A 747 32.70 -16.86 -15.20
N ILE A 748 32.81 -17.83 -14.29
CA ILE A 748 33.69 -17.78 -13.12
C ILE A 748 34.43 -19.13 -13.04
N THR A 749 35.75 -19.06 -12.91
CA THR A 749 36.67 -20.21 -12.97
C THR A 749 37.70 -20.16 -11.84
N ASN A 750 38.37 -21.29 -11.57
CA ASN A 750 39.50 -21.38 -10.64
C ASN A 750 39.18 -20.85 -9.21
N ILE A 751 38.03 -21.26 -8.67
CA ILE A 751 37.55 -20.81 -7.35
C ILE A 751 38.30 -21.57 -6.23
N VAL A 752 39.16 -20.85 -5.51
CA VAL A 752 40.05 -21.35 -4.44
C VAL A 752 39.73 -20.67 -3.11
N LEU A 753 39.84 -21.41 -2.00
CA LEU A 753 39.80 -20.86 -0.63
C LEU A 753 41.14 -21.09 0.08
N ASN A 754 41.59 -20.12 0.87
CA ASN A 754 42.88 -20.14 1.56
C ASN A 754 42.83 -19.43 2.92
N GLN A 755 43.91 -19.58 3.70
CA GLN A 755 44.19 -18.79 4.91
C GLN A 755 45.41 -17.88 4.66
N VAL A 756 45.33 -16.64 5.17
CA VAL A 756 46.45 -15.69 5.29
C VAL A 756 46.42 -15.11 6.72
N GLY A 757 47.54 -15.15 7.43
CA GLY A 757 47.63 -14.73 8.84
C GLY A 757 47.86 -15.91 9.80
N VAL A 758 48.06 -15.61 11.08
CA VAL A 758 48.41 -16.62 12.12
C VAL A 758 47.20 -17.46 12.55
N SER A 759 47.42 -18.76 12.78
CA SER A 759 46.42 -19.72 13.24
C SER A 759 46.39 -19.89 14.77
N GLN A 760 47.52 -19.65 15.44
CA GLN A 760 47.67 -19.86 16.89
C GLN A 760 47.70 -18.55 17.70
N PRO A 761 47.16 -18.54 18.94
CA PRO A 761 47.33 -17.43 19.86
C PRO A 761 48.81 -17.13 20.12
N PHE A 762 49.17 -15.85 20.08
CA PHE A 762 50.49 -15.35 20.45
C PHE A 762 50.40 -14.47 21.69
N SER A 763 51.52 -14.30 22.39
CA SER A 763 51.62 -13.57 23.65
C SER A 763 52.84 -12.66 23.64
N LEU A 764 52.69 -11.46 24.20
CA LEU A 764 53.79 -10.56 24.51
C LEU A 764 54.00 -10.53 26.02
N SER A 765 55.19 -10.91 26.47
CA SER A 765 55.55 -11.03 27.89
C SER A 765 56.72 -10.11 28.25
N ILE A 766 56.70 -9.60 29.48
CA ILE A 766 57.79 -8.80 30.05
C ILE A 766 58.70 -9.74 30.84
N GLY A 767 59.98 -9.81 30.47
CA GLY A 767 60.97 -10.61 31.17
C GLY A 767 61.36 -10.04 32.55
N SER A 768 61.88 -10.93 33.38
CA SER A 768 62.67 -10.57 34.57
C SER A 768 64.10 -10.14 34.22
N GLU A 769 64.57 -10.45 33.01
CA GLU A 769 65.90 -10.10 32.51
C GLU A 769 66.00 -8.59 32.19
N ILE A 770 67.09 -7.97 32.63
CA ILE A 770 67.42 -6.56 32.40
C ILE A 770 68.82 -6.50 31.78
N THR A 771 69.00 -5.74 30.70
CA THR A 771 70.29 -5.47 30.07
C THR A 771 70.46 -3.97 29.87
N ASN A 772 71.60 -3.41 30.26
CA ASN A 772 71.90 -1.97 30.20
C ASN A 772 70.81 -1.06 30.82
N GLY A 773 70.13 -1.55 31.87
CA GLY A 773 69.04 -0.84 32.55
C GLY A 773 67.65 -0.97 31.89
N VAL A 774 67.55 -1.60 30.72
CA VAL A 774 66.29 -1.79 29.97
C VAL A 774 65.80 -3.24 30.16
N ARG A 775 64.48 -3.43 30.29
CA ARG A 775 63.86 -4.78 30.38
C ARG A 775 63.85 -5.46 29.01
N ILE A 776 64.08 -6.78 29.00
CA ILE A 776 63.89 -7.61 27.82
C ILE A 776 62.43 -8.10 27.79
N TYR A 777 61.84 -8.09 26.60
CA TYR A 777 60.49 -8.55 26.29
C TYR A 777 60.58 -9.78 25.39
N GLN A 778 59.65 -10.72 25.53
CA GLN A 778 59.56 -11.90 24.68
C GLN A 778 58.16 -12.03 24.08
N LEU A 779 58.10 -12.09 22.75
CA LEU A 779 56.93 -12.54 22.02
C LEU A 779 57.05 -14.05 21.80
N THR A 780 55.99 -14.78 22.12
CA THR A 780 55.88 -16.24 21.87
C THR A 780 54.61 -16.45 21.02
N GLY A 781 54.72 -17.14 19.90
CA GLY A 781 53.66 -17.25 18.90
C GLY A 781 54.00 -18.23 17.77
N GLU A 782 53.26 -18.18 16.67
CA GLU A 782 53.46 -19.09 15.53
C GLU A 782 54.76 -18.80 14.78
N ALA A 783 55.47 -19.86 14.39
CA ALA A 783 56.76 -19.77 13.72
C ALA A 783 56.62 -19.47 12.22
N GLY A 784 57.52 -18.67 11.67
CA GLY A 784 57.56 -18.24 10.27
C GLY A 784 56.95 -16.85 10.03
N PHE A 785 56.14 -16.35 10.97
CA PHE A 785 55.44 -15.06 10.86
C PHE A 785 56.27 -13.87 11.38
N GLU A 786 55.90 -12.68 10.93
CA GLU A 786 56.36 -11.40 11.50
C GLU A 786 55.29 -10.83 12.42
N TYR A 787 55.70 -10.00 13.39
CA TYR A 787 54.81 -9.38 14.38
C TYR A 787 55.25 -7.94 14.65
N ASN A 788 54.37 -6.96 14.43
CA ASN A 788 54.61 -5.60 14.86
C ASN A 788 54.45 -5.49 16.39
N VAL A 789 55.31 -4.71 17.03
CA VAL A 789 55.12 -4.29 18.42
C VAL A 789 54.89 -2.80 18.48
N GLN A 790 53.83 -2.42 19.19
CA GLN A 790 53.44 -1.05 19.42
C GLN A 790 53.59 -0.68 20.90
N SER A 791 53.86 0.59 21.17
CA SER A 791 53.88 1.14 22.52
C SER A 791 53.01 2.38 22.66
N SER A 792 52.53 2.62 23.88
CA SER A 792 51.71 3.78 24.26
C SER A 792 52.12 4.29 25.64
N VAL A 793 51.88 5.58 25.91
CA VAL A 793 52.05 6.20 27.24
C VAL A 793 50.73 6.45 27.96
N ASN A 794 49.59 6.34 27.25
CA ASN A 794 48.26 6.69 27.74
C ASN A 794 47.16 5.66 27.38
N LEU A 795 47.55 4.51 26.79
CA LEU A 795 46.68 3.46 26.24
C LEU A 795 45.82 3.86 25.02
N VAL A 796 45.84 5.13 24.60
CA VAL A 796 45.08 5.65 23.45
C VAL A 796 45.97 5.74 22.21
N ASP A 797 47.11 6.43 22.32
CA ASP A 797 48.03 6.69 21.21
C ASP A 797 49.07 5.56 21.12
N TRP A 798 48.99 4.76 20.06
CA TRP A 798 49.87 3.61 19.84
C TRP A 798 50.81 3.85 18.66
N ASN A 799 52.11 3.72 18.91
CA ASN A 799 53.16 3.90 17.91
C ASN A 799 53.92 2.58 17.70
N ASP A 800 54.12 2.16 16.45
CA ASP A 800 55.00 1.02 16.13
C ASP A 800 56.45 1.32 16.55
N ILE A 801 57.07 0.35 17.24
CA ILE A 801 58.46 0.45 17.75
C ILE A 801 59.37 -0.67 17.26
N ALA A 802 58.82 -1.79 16.79
CA ALA A 802 59.59 -2.91 16.23
C ALA A 802 58.74 -3.78 15.31
N VAL A 803 59.39 -4.50 14.39
CA VAL A 803 58.83 -5.64 13.65
C VAL A 803 59.68 -6.85 13.95
N LEU A 804 59.06 -7.93 14.44
CA LEU A 804 59.74 -9.11 15.00
C LEU A 804 59.46 -10.33 14.14
N LYS A 805 60.47 -10.85 13.44
CA LYS A 805 60.38 -12.10 12.66
C LYS A 805 60.53 -13.30 13.59
N ASN A 806 59.44 -13.97 13.91
CA ASN A 806 59.39 -15.12 14.82
C ASN A 806 59.72 -16.42 14.05
N THR A 807 61.00 -16.73 13.87
CA THR A 807 61.41 -17.87 13.01
C THR A 807 61.29 -19.24 13.66
N ASN A 808 61.16 -19.33 15.00
CA ASN A 808 61.25 -20.58 15.76
C ASN A 808 60.25 -20.67 16.94
N GLY A 809 59.26 -19.80 17.00
CA GLY A 809 58.17 -19.84 17.99
C GLY A 809 58.32 -18.84 19.15
N ALA A 810 59.51 -18.32 19.42
CA ALA A 810 59.69 -17.19 20.33
C ALA A 810 60.82 -16.24 19.91
N VAL A 811 60.56 -14.93 19.98
CA VAL A 811 61.49 -13.85 19.61
C VAL A 811 61.57 -12.81 20.73
N ARG A 812 62.79 -12.36 21.05
CA ARG A 812 63.08 -11.41 22.13
C ARG A 812 63.52 -10.06 21.58
N PHE A 813 63.15 -8.98 22.27
CA PHE A 813 63.53 -7.60 21.94
C PHE A 813 63.54 -6.71 23.21
N PHE A 814 63.91 -5.44 23.06
CA PHE A 814 63.80 -4.43 24.12
C PHE A 814 63.49 -3.06 23.52
N ASP A 815 62.74 -2.23 24.23
CA ASP A 815 62.51 -0.83 23.87
C ASP A 815 63.58 0.06 24.52
N GLN A 816 64.61 0.43 23.76
CA GLN A 816 65.68 1.31 24.25
C GLN A 816 65.18 2.70 24.69
N SER A 817 64.02 3.14 24.20
CA SER A 817 63.43 4.43 24.56
C SER A 817 62.55 4.38 25.82
N SER A 818 62.33 3.21 26.43
CA SER A 818 61.41 3.05 27.57
C SER A 818 61.80 3.88 28.79
N THR A 819 63.09 4.13 28.99
CA THR A 819 63.65 4.91 30.12
C THR A 819 63.29 6.39 30.09
N ASN A 820 62.83 6.91 28.94
CA ASN A 820 62.39 8.30 28.80
C ASN A 820 60.96 8.54 29.34
N TYR A 821 60.25 7.48 29.74
CA TYR A 821 58.84 7.53 30.13
C TYR A 821 58.61 6.90 31.52
N PRO A 822 57.89 7.56 32.44
CA PRO A 822 57.65 7.02 33.78
C PRO A 822 56.67 5.83 33.80
N MET A 823 55.88 5.68 32.73
CA MET A 823 54.97 4.57 32.49
C MET A 823 54.86 4.34 30.99
N ARG A 824 54.86 3.08 30.54
CA ARG A 824 54.71 2.71 29.13
C ARG A 824 54.04 1.35 28.99
N PHE A 825 53.10 1.27 28.07
CA PHE A 825 52.31 0.10 27.73
C PHE A 825 52.77 -0.46 26.38
N TYR A 826 52.59 -1.76 26.17
CA TYR A 826 53.05 -2.47 24.97
C TYR A 826 51.99 -3.46 24.50
N ARG A 827 51.85 -3.62 23.18
CA ARG A 827 51.05 -4.68 22.54
C ARG A 827 51.76 -5.21 21.32
N ALA A 828 51.48 -6.46 20.96
CA ALA A 828 51.92 -7.05 19.70
C ALA A 828 50.73 -7.23 18.75
N VAL A 829 51.00 -7.14 17.45
CA VAL A 829 50.02 -7.20 16.37
C VAL A 829 50.61 -8.07 15.26
N ALA A 830 49.92 -9.14 14.88
CA ALA A 830 50.29 -9.93 13.70
C ALA A 830 49.81 -9.21 12.42
N PRO A 831 50.49 -9.36 11.27
CA PRO A 831 49.92 -9.01 9.99
C PRO A 831 48.66 -9.85 9.74
N TYR A 832 47.59 -9.17 9.35
CA TYR A 832 46.24 -9.70 9.16
C TYR A 832 46.10 -10.50 7.86
#